data_AF-A0A336M2E6-F1
#
_entry.id   AF-A0A336M2E6-F1
#
_cell.length_a   1.000
_cell.length_b   1.000
_cell.length_c   1.000
_cell.angle_alpha   90.00
_cell.angle_beta   90.00
_cell.angle_gamma   90.00
#
_symmetry.space_group_name_H-M   'P 1'
#
loop_
_entity.id
_entity.type
_entity.pdbx_description
1 polymer ?
#
loop_
_entity_poly.entity_id
_entity_poly.type
_entity_poly.pdbx_seq_one_letter_code
_entity_poly.pdbx_strand_id
1 'polypeptide(L)'
;MSSNLKQSRDHDSIIDCTTCTMKRHDFTRKVSKKLKKMAKLNLMNIFNENISKPLGNFIKNEIVEIQRNKIKAEYHQSPGFIGTNKVSRTNGQINVRRIEFSSKEFSPNKPSLREQLKEFAQKHNPSTDMFEDMLQIMESNGVSVPKNLDVIFEPLNMFDEILMSFGHYLNFGIVKNLENIVKAFNSKKTLPNTLKIDLAIYMVKSKPDENNQKPPHHLIILGRLLEVDHVFVIGIYKGAFPSLLIGNQILKPLNDELATLEKNPIDIEKQKYKIEINAIICDPVANSIATCTALPDSISGCSRCDSSGTLQFVHGITSYPPTVGINRYDDDFNYCVLNGHHIGIPILNEREFGLKTHFVIDYKSLVCEGVMKRMMNLWTHGKLDYRLNNKALRKISAELLLISKNCPKEFRHKPKTMDEIDNWTNYDWRQFLLYYGPAVLKNRLSPKYYKHFLYLHLGIRISCSLTDYKECGAFIAGQLLNYFVNDFAKLYSPDLLDYNIHNLLHIENMVHFKGPLDNICGFNFDKQFDMIERLINEDYNICLQNLGKRIAENTKICIENQINEQNTEYPFLTSNGSLVTKYYTLTVTEPDNHVFLKNMSVVKIERICREVDGQIVIVGRAYDKSKAQYEAAIGSQKMLKVWDLSDVKTYKVTDILSYNALNATLSAEQATMQSEINETTRNIKKLEENWQDLQVEFERLEMLLEKTREKNTQDTLRETLSQQIHQQEKLRLKYGEDKKHLEDSREIRAKQQELWMDVCRLFEVKAKCMQDAKMNGIGGTMSLTKDGAETFTLQ
;
A
#
# COMPACT_ATOMS: atom_id res chain seq x y z
N MET A 1 34.73 -79.08 -1.69
CA MET A 1 34.60 -77.68 -2.11
C MET A 1 34.28 -76.87 -0.85
N SER A 2 35.27 -76.34 -0.12
CA SER A 2 35.98 -75.07 -0.40
C SER A 2 35.01 -73.89 -0.50
N SER A 3 35.07 -72.81 0.27
CA SER A 3 35.99 -72.31 1.34
C SER A 3 35.51 -70.88 1.63
N ASN A 4 35.62 -70.19 2.78
CA ASN A 4 36.22 -70.38 4.11
C ASN A 4 35.45 -69.40 5.06
N LEU A 5 35.22 -69.66 6.36
CA LEU A 5 36.13 -69.40 7.50
C LEU A 5 36.66 -67.93 7.53
N LYS A 6 36.76 -67.20 8.66
CA LYS A 6 36.63 -67.51 10.10
C LYS A 6 36.73 -66.21 10.96
N GLN A 7 36.17 -66.21 12.19
CA GLN A 7 36.68 -65.56 13.44
C GLN A 7 36.93 -64.02 13.44
N SER A 8 37.00 -63.30 14.58
CA SER A 8 36.66 -63.54 16.01
C SER A 8 36.27 -62.18 16.62
N ARG A 9 35.31 -62.09 17.56
CA ARG A 9 35.54 -62.03 19.01
C ARG A 9 36.87 -61.38 19.43
N ASP A 10 36.79 -60.33 20.24
CA ASP A 10 37.11 -60.46 21.66
C ASP A 10 36.20 -59.60 22.55
N HIS A 11 35.93 -60.13 23.73
CA HIS A 11 35.28 -59.50 24.88
C HIS A 11 36.34 -59.40 25.98
N ASP A 12 36.26 -58.36 26.82
CA ASP A 12 36.64 -58.28 28.25
C ASP A 12 37.24 -56.90 28.58
N SER A 13 36.46 -56.03 29.22
CA SER A 13 36.48 -55.77 30.69
C SER A 13 37.56 -54.73 31.06
N ILE A 14 37.23 -53.58 31.64
CA ILE A 14 36.98 -53.29 33.08
C ILE A 14 36.37 -51.85 33.09
N ILE A 15 35.16 -51.58 33.63
CA ILE A 15 34.83 -51.27 35.05
C ILE A 15 35.58 -49.98 35.51
N ASP A 16 35.01 -48.92 36.09
CA ASP A 16 33.78 -48.62 36.86
C ASP A 16 33.04 -47.38 36.27
N CYS A 17 31.73 -47.11 36.41
CA CYS A 17 30.71 -47.37 37.43
C CYS A 17 30.67 -46.36 38.61
N THR A 18 29.70 -45.43 38.56
CA THR A 18 28.99 -44.72 39.67
C THR A 18 28.24 -43.53 39.04
N THR A 19 26.98 -43.19 39.35
CA THR A 19 25.93 -43.77 40.21
C THR A 19 24.56 -43.54 39.56
N CYS A 20 23.73 -44.57 39.37
CA CYS A 20 22.29 -44.38 39.10
C CYS A 20 21.46 -45.64 39.38
N THR A 21 20.90 -45.77 40.59
CA THR A 21 19.92 -46.83 40.93
C THR A 21 18.86 -46.36 41.94
N MET A 22 18.03 -45.39 41.55
CA MET A 22 16.65 -45.35 42.05
C MET A 22 15.69 -45.99 41.04
N LYS A 23 14.76 -46.79 41.55
CA LYS A 23 14.18 -47.93 40.82
C LYS A 23 13.09 -47.52 39.82
N ARG A 24 13.08 -48.19 38.67
CA ARG A 24 12.13 -48.02 37.53
C ARG A 24 10.63 -48.24 37.86
N HIS A 25 10.28 -48.57 39.11
CA HIS A 25 8.91 -48.92 39.52
C HIS A 25 8.05 -47.75 40.03
N ASP A 26 8.64 -46.61 40.42
CA ASP A 26 7.86 -45.47 40.97
C ASP A 26 7.35 -44.49 39.92
N PHE A 27 7.95 -44.44 38.72
CA PHE A 27 7.53 -43.51 37.68
C PHE A 27 6.20 -43.94 37.02
N THR A 28 6.07 -45.21 36.66
CA THR A 28 4.83 -45.80 36.11
C THR A 28 3.66 -45.75 37.10
N ARG A 29 3.91 -45.77 38.41
CA ARG A 29 2.86 -45.64 39.44
C ARG A 29 2.39 -44.19 39.66
N LYS A 30 3.25 -43.18 39.49
CA LYS A 30 2.87 -41.76 39.52
C LYS A 30 2.17 -41.32 38.22
N VAL A 31 2.65 -41.75 37.06
CA VAL A 31 2.03 -41.45 35.76
C VAL A 31 0.64 -42.09 35.65
N SER A 32 0.50 -43.38 36.00
CA SER A 32 -0.82 -44.05 35.95
C SER A 32 -1.83 -43.51 36.97
N LYS A 33 -1.40 -43.01 38.15
CA LYS A 33 -2.32 -42.30 39.07
C LYS A 33 -2.77 -40.95 38.54
N LYS A 34 -1.91 -40.14 37.90
CA LYS A 34 -2.33 -38.88 37.27
C LYS A 34 -3.25 -39.12 36.06
N LEU A 35 -2.91 -40.07 35.18
CA LEU A 35 -3.76 -40.44 34.04
C LEU A 35 -5.11 -41.04 34.47
N LYS A 36 -5.16 -41.92 35.49
CA LYS A 36 -6.43 -42.39 36.04
C LYS A 36 -7.24 -41.28 36.73
N LYS A 37 -6.60 -40.25 37.30
CA LYS A 37 -7.32 -39.08 37.86
C LYS A 37 -7.88 -38.16 36.77
N MET A 38 -7.14 -37.92 35.68
CA MET A 38 -7.65 -37.19 34.50
C MET A 38 -8.74 -37.96 33.77
N ALA A 39 -8.56 -39.25 33.51
CA ALA A 39 -9.56 -40.09 32.86
C ALA A 39 -10.86 -40.20 33.68
N LYS A 40 -10.77 -40.28 35.02
CA LYS A 40 -11.94 -40.30 35.89
C LYS A 40 -12.65 -38.94 35.98
N LEU A 41 -11.93 -37.82 35.82
CA LEU A 41 -12.52 -36.48 35.70
C LEU A 41 -13.24 -36.27 34.37
N ASN A 42 -12.63 -36.66 33.24
CA ASN A 42 -13.27 -36.52 31.93
C ASN A 42 -14.48 -37.46 31.76
N LEU A 43 -14.43 -38.70 32.25
CA LEU A 43 -15.61 -39.59 32.22
C LEU A 43 -16.73 -39.13 33.15
N MET A 44 -16.45 -38.59 34.34
CA MET A 44 -17.49 -37.99 35.19
C MET A 44 -18.13 -36.74 34.55
N ASN A 45 -17.33 -35.88 33.91
CA ASN A 45 -17.86 -34.71 33.22
C ASN A 45 -18.71 -35.12 32.01
N ILE A 46 -18.26 -36.08 31.19
CA ILE A 46 -19.04 -36.57 30.04
C ILE A 46 -20.35 -37.26 30.49
N PHE A 47 -20.35 -38.02 31.59
CA PHE A 47 -21.59 -38.60 32.14
C PHE A 47 -22.53 -37.53 32.74
N ASN A 48 -21.97 -36.51 33.40
CA ASN A 48 -22.76 -35.42 33.96
C ASN A 48 -23.38 -34.53 32.89
N GLU A 49 -22.67 -34.23 31.80
CA GLU A 49 -23.17 -33.33 30.76
C GLU A 49 -24.12 -34.01 29.78
N ASN A 50 -23.89 -35.28 29.43
CA ASN A 50 -24.68 -35.96 28.39
C ASN A 50 -25.76 -36.93 28.92
N ILE A 51 -25.79 -37.25 30.23
CA ILE A 51 -26.81 -38.14 30.82
C ILE A 51 -27.50 -37.49 32.03
N SER A 52 -26.74 -36.93 32.98
CA SER A 52 -27.32 -36.33 34.19
C SER A 52 -28.06 -35.00 33.92
N LYS A 53 -27.47 -34.06 33.16
CA LYS A 53 -28.14 -32.79 32.82
C LYS A 53 -29.46 -32.98 32.03
N PRO A 54 -29.56 -33.87 31.03
CA PRO A 54 -30.84 -34.19 30.38
C PRO A 54 -31.89 -34.75 31.36
N LEU A 55 -31.53 -35.72 32.21
CA LEU A 55 -32.48 -36.31 33.17
C LEU A 55 -32.92 -35.32 34.26
N GLY A 56 -32.00 -34.47 34.73
CA GLY A 56 -32.28 -33.43 35.72
C GLY A 56 -33.16 -32.30 35.17
N ASN A 57 -33.05 -31.98 33.88
CA ASN A 57 -33.94 -31.03 33.21
C ASN A 57 -35.32 -31.64 32.90
N PHE A 58 -35.40 -32.96 32.66
CA PHE A 58 -36.67 -33.66 32.54
C PHE A 58 -37.49 -33.58 33.85
N ILE A 59 -36.85 -33.86 34.99
CA ILE A 59 -37.51 -33.81 36.31
C ILE A 59 -37.79 -32.36 36.78
N LYS A 60 -36.97 -31.38 36.39
CA LYS A 60 -37.22 -29.95 36.74
C LYS A 60 -38.38 -29.33 35.96
N ASN A 61 -38.64 -29.76 34.73
CA ASN A 61 -39.68 -29.14 33.92
C ASN A 61 -41.09 -29.48 34.39
N GLU A 62 -41.37 -30.73 34.82
CA GLU A 62 -42.69 -31.08 35.39
C GLU A 62 -43.00 -30.28 36.68
N ILE A 63 -42.01 -30.05 37.55
CA ILE A 63 -42.22 -29.34 38.83
C ILE A 63 -42.46 -27.84 38.62
N VAL A 64 -41.84 -27.23 37.60
CA VAL A 64 -42.06 -25.80 37.26
C VAL A 64 -43.40 -25.58 36.54
N GLU A 65 -43.86 -26.56 35.74
CA GLU A 65 -45.13 -26.48 35.03
C GLU A 65 -46.34 -26.65 35.97
N ILE A 66 -46.23 -27.51 36.98
CA ILE A 66 -47.23 -27.63 38.07
C ILE A 66 -47.38 -26.33 38.88
N GLN A 67 -46.31 -25.54 39.06
CA GLN A 67 -46.38 -24.29 39.81
C GLN A 67 -46.91 -23.10 38.98
N ARG A 68 -46.68 -23.05 37.66
CA ARG A 68 -47.23 -21.98 36.80
C ARG A 68 -48.74 -22.05 36.62
N ASN A 69 -49.32 -23.25 36.64
CA ASN A 69 -50.76 -23.44 36.46
C ASN A 69 -51.61 -23.12 37.71
N LYS A 70 -51.00 -22.79 38.86
CA LYS A 70 -51.71 -22.28 40.04
C LYS A 70 -51.84 -20.76 40.13
N ILE A 71 -51.04 -19.99 39.37
CA ILE A 71 -50.98 -18.52 39.50
C ILE A 71 -51.81 -17.78 38.43
N LYS A 72 -52.34 -18.50 37.43
CA LYS A 72 -53.23 -17.95 36.38
C LYS A 72 -54.75 -18.07 36.68
N ALA A 73 -55.14 -18.43 37.91
CA ALA A 73 -56.54 -18.75 38.25
C ALA A 73 -57.23 -17.80 39.25
N GLU A 74 -56.59 -16.70 39.69
CA GLU A 74 -57.13 -15.86 40.79
C GLU A 74 -57.31 -14.35 40.47
N TYR A 75 -57.30 -13.94 39.19
CA TYR A 75 -57.50 -12.52 38.81
C TYR A 75 -58.70 -12.26 37.89
N HIS A 76 -59.88 -12.73 38.32
CA HIS A 76 -61.18 -12.23 37.85
C HIS A 76 -62.16 -12.04 39.01
N GLN A 77 -62.19 -10.83 39.59
CA GLN A 77 -63.40 -10.20 40.12
C GLN A 77 -63.20 -8.69 40.39
N SER A 78 -64.05 -7.88 39.75
CA SER A 78 -64.38 -6.47 40.11
C SER A 78 -65.35 -6.45 41.33
N PRO A 79 -65.82 -5.31 41.92
CA PRO A 79 -65.83 -3.91 41.43
C PRO A 79 -65.55 -2.81 42.51
N GLY A 80 -65.68 -1.51 42.18
CA GLY A 80 -65.73 -0.44 43.22
C GLY A 80 -65.68 1.03 42.74
N PHE A 81 -66.79 1.76 42.91
CA PHE A 81 -67.15 3.08 42.36
C PHE A 81 -66.84 4.29 43.31
N ILE A 82 -67.06 5.55 42.85
CA ILE A 82 -67.14 6.86 43.61
C ILE A 82 -65.79 7.53 44.00
N GLY A 83 -65.55 8.86 43.88
CA GLY A 83 -66.32 9.95 43.25
C GLY A 83 -65.87 11.41 43.59
N THR A 84 -66.18 12.36 42.70
CA THR A 84 -66.48 13.83 42.89
C THR A 84 -65.56 14.81 43.65
N ASN A 85 -65.07 15.86 42.96
CA ASN A 85 -65.41 17.31 43.11
C ASN A 85 -64.46 18.21 42.26
N LYS A 86 -64.88 19.12 41.34
CA LYS A 86 -65.52 20.47 41.46
C LYS A 86 -64.64 21.47 42.26
N VAL A 87 -64.26 22.69 41.81
CA VAL A 87 -65.04 23.83 41.23
C VAL A 87 -64.15 24.92 40.53
N SER A 88 -64.58 25.45 39.36
CA SER A 88 -64.58 26.86 38.79
C SER A 88 -63.51 27.95 39.12
N ARG A 89 -63.28 29.06 38.37
CA ARG A 89 -63.68 29.60 37.03
C ARG A 89 -62.94 30.94 36.74
N THR A 90 -63.15 31.49 35.53
CA THR A 90 -62.94 32.89 35.02
C THR A 90 -61.62 33.18 34.29
N ASN A 91 -61.53 34.06 33.27
CA ASN A 91 -62.35 34.50 32.11
C ASN A 91 -61.62 35.74 31.52
N GLY A 92 -61.57 35.94 30.19
CA GLY A 92 -60.98 37.15 29.54
C GLY A 92 -59.93 36.84 28.48
N GLN A 93 -60.23 36.26 27.31
CA GLN A 93 -61.00 36.78 26.16
C GLN A 93 -60.17 37.64 25.17
N ILE A 94 -60.04 37.13 23.93
CA ILE A 94 -60.06 37.79 22.59
C ILE A 94 -58.99 37.22 21.60
N ASN A 95 -59.45 36.95 20.38
CA ASN A 95 -58.71 36.44 19.19
C ASN A 95 -57.62 37.44 18.72
N VAL A 96 -56.69 37.19 17.79
CA VAL A 96 -56.71 36.57 16.44
C VAL A 96 -55.21 36.25 16.11
N ARG A 97 -54.79 35.34 15.22
CA ARG A 97 -55.36 34.81 13.96
C ARG A 97 -55.07 33.31 13.75
N ARG A 98 -55.84 32.69 12.86
CA ARG A 98 -55.46 31.49 12.07
C ARG A 98 -54.25 31.83 11.19
N ILE A 99 -53.20 31.01 11.20
CA ILE A 99 -52.18 30.99 10.15
C ILE A 99 -52.24 29.61 9.52
N GLU A 100 -52.76 29.53 8.29
CA GLU A 100 -52.77 28.29 7.53
C GLU A 100 -51.41 28.10 6.86
N PHE A 101 -50.67 27.07 7.26
CA PHE A 101 -49.54 26.56 6.49
C PHE A 101 -49.99 25.36 5.67
N SER A 102 -50.53 25.65 4.49
CA SER A 102 -50.72 24.67 3.42
C SER A 102 -49.49 24.65 2.53
N SER A 103 -48.74 23.54 2.53
CA SER A 103 -47.83 23.20 1.43
C SER A 103 -48.16 21.80 0.90
N LYS A 104 -49.21 21.71 0.09
CA LYS A 104 -49.48 20.53 -0.76
C LYS A 104 -48.72 20.56 -2.08
N GLU A 105 -47.89 21.57 -2.32
CA GLU A 105 -47.07 21.69 -3.52
C GLU A 105 -45.60 21.33 -3.22
N PHE A 106 -45.14 20.27 -3.85
CA PHE A 106 -43.75 19.83 -3.81
C PHE A 106 -42.92 20.77 -4.71
N SER A 107 -42.12 21.67 -4.11
CA SER A 107 -41.23 22.54 -4.87
C SER A 107 -39.87 21.84 -5.05
N PRO A 108 -39.43 21.55 -6.29
CA PRO A 108 -38.19 20.77 -6.52
C PRO A 108 -36.89 21.47 -6.07
N ASN A 109 -36.97 22.75 -5.68
CA ASN A 109 -35.83 23.58 -5.28
C ASN A 109 -35.82 23.93 -3.78
N LYS A 110 -36.60 23.24 -2.93
CA LYS A 110 -36.58 23.44 -1.47
C LYS A 110 -36.33 22.12 -0.72
N PRO A 111 -35.49 22.12 0.33
CA PRO A 111 -35.30 20.93 1.16
C PRO A 111 -36.62 20.54 1.83
N SER A 112 -36.82 19.24 2.02
CA SER A 112 -38.00 18.69 2.67
C SER A 112 -38.12 19.16 4.13
N LEU A 113 -39.35 19.11 4.69
CA LEU A 113 -39.57 19.45 6.10
C LEU A 113 -38.68 18.61 7.05
N ARG A 114 -38.42 17.34 6.69
CA ARG A 114 -37.53 16.43 7.43
C ARG A 114 -36.08 16.93 7.43
N GLU A 115 -35.59 17.42 6.29
CA GLU A 115 -34.22 17.97 6.18
C GLU A 115 -34.09 19.29 6.94
N GLN A 116 -35.09 20.17 6.88
CA GLN A 116 -35.13 21.41 7.66
C GLN A 116 -35.14 21.14 9.18
N LEU A 117 -35.90 20.13 9.63
CA LEU A 117 -35.90 19.68 11.02
C LEU A 117 -34.54 19.08 11.44
N LYS A 118 -33.87 18.37 10.54
CA LYS A 118 -32.52 17.81 10.77
C LYS A 118 -31.45 18.90 10.88
N GLU A 119 -31.47 19.90 9.99
CA GLU A 119 -30.59 21.08 10.08
C GLU A 119 -30.83 21.87 11.37
N PHE A 120 -32.09 22.09 11.76
CA PHE A 120 -32.45 22.75 13.00
C PHE A 120 -31.90 21.99 14.22
N ALA A 121 -32.09 20.67 14.29
CA ALA A 121 -31.54 19.83 15.34
C ALA A 121 -30.00 19.91 15.41
N GLN A 122 -29.32 19.79 14.27
CA GLN A 122 -27.85 19.85 14.21
C GLN A 122 -27.29 21.23 14.60
N LYS A 123 -27.99 22.30 14.23
CA LYS A 123 -27.56 23.68 14.49
C LYS A 123 -27.78 24.13 15.94
N HIS A 124 -28.84 23.64 16.59
CA HIS A 124 -29.26 24.10 17.91
C HIS A 124 -29.10 23.08 19.04
N ASN A 125 -28.82 21.81 18.70
CA ASN A 125 -28.62 20.68 19.61
C ASN A 125 -29.63 20.65 20.80
N PRO A 126 -30.94 20.68 20.53
CA PRO A 126 -31.98 20.62 21.57
C PRO A 126 -31.98 19.26 22.28
N SER A 127 -32.51 19.22 23.52
CA SER A 127 -32.70 17.95 24.21
C SER A 127 -33.77 17.09 23.52
N THR A 128 -33.68 15.78 23.72
CA THR A 128 -34.62 14.77 23.19
C THR A 128 -36.06 15.19 23.46
N ASP A 129 -36.39 15.41 24.74
CA ASP A 129 -37.73 15.79 25.22
C ASP A 129 -38.24 17.07 24.54
N MET A 130 -37.40 18.11 24.45
CA MET A 130 -37.76 19.39 23.82
C MET A 130 -38.06 19.24 22.32
N PHE A 131 -37.37 18.33 21.64
CA PHE A 131 -37.59 18.10 20.23
C PHE A 131 -38.84 17.24 19.99
N GLU A 132 -39.11 16.25 20.85
CA GLU A 132 -40.33 15.45 20.76
C GLU A 132 -41.59 16.28 21.12
N ASP A 133 -41.51 17.16 22.12
CA ASP A 133 -42.55 18.17 22.40
C ASP A 133 -42.83 19.05 21.17
N MET A 134 -41.77 19.50 20.48
CA MET A 134 -41.91 20.30 19.26
C MET A 134 -42.61 19.52 18.14
N LEU A 135 -42.27 18.24 17.93
CA LEU A 135 -42.93 17.39 16.94
C LEU A 135 -44.40 17.14 17.30
N GLN A 136 -44.70 16.91 18.58
CA GLN A 136 -46.07 16.72 19.06
C GLN A 136 -46.92 17.99 18.86
N ILE A 137 -46.35 19.17 19.04
CA ILE A 137 -46.99 20.46 18.71
C ILE A 137 -47.25 20.55 17.20
N MET A 138 -46.29 20.16 16.35
CA MET A 138 -46.46 20.19 14.89
C MET A 138 -47.54 19.21 14.40
N GLU A 139 -47.56 17.97 14.91
CA GLU A 139 -48.60 16.97 14.61
C GLU A 139 -49.99 17.45 15.07
N SER A 140 -50.06 18.04 16.28
CA SER A 140 -51.30 18.63 16.83
C SER A 140 -51.85 19.81 16.00
N ASN A 141 -51.01 20.45 15.19
CA ASN A 141 -51.41 21.52 14.27
C ASN A 141 -51.62 21.02 12.82
N GLY A 142 -51.71 19.70 12.61
CA GLY A 142 -52.01 19.09 11.32
C GLY A 142 -50.83 19.05 10.34
N VAL A 143 -49.60 19.31 10.81
CA VAL A 143 -48.39 19.13 10.00
C VAL A 143 -48.03 17.65 10.01
N SER A 144 -47.85 17.05 8.82
CA SER A 144 -47.36 15.67 8.71
C SER A 144 -45.88 15.61 9.10
N VAL A 145 -45.62 15.26 10.37
CA VAL A 145 -44.28 15.08 10.93
C VAL A 145 -44.08 13.63 11.42
N PRO A 146 -42.85 13.11 11.44
CA PRO A 146 -42.59 11.79 12.00
C PRO A 146 -42.73 11.81 13.53
N LYS A 147 -43.25 10.72 14.10
CA LYS A 147 -43.73 10.67 15.49
C LYS A 147 -42.65 10.74 16.57
N ASN A 148 -41.44 10.27 16.25
CA ASN A 148 -40.31 10.20 17.18
C ASN A 148 -39.05 10.73 16.49
N LEU A 149 -38.07 11.17 17.27
CA LEU A 149 -36.73 11.53 16.80
C LEU A 149 -36.11 10.44 15.91
N ASP A 150 -36.23 9.18 16.31
CA ASP A 150 -35.70 8.02 15.59
C ASP A 150 -36.18 7.96 14.12
N VAL A 151 -37.40 8.41 13.82
CA VAL A 151 -37.95 8.38 12.46
C VAL A 151 -37.49 9.59 11.64
N ILE A 152 -37.11 10.71 12.27
CA ILE A 152 -36.47 11.85 11.56
C ILE A 152 -35.02 11.50 11.21
N PHE A 153 -34.32 10.82 12.11
CA PHE A 153 -32.93 10.40 11.93
C PHE A 153 -32.76 9.02 11.27
N GLU A 154 -33.85 8.25 11.09
CA GLU A 154 -33.84 6.95 10.41
C GLU A 154 -33.16 7.05 9.04
N PRO A 155 -32.00 6.40 8.83
CA PRO A 155 -31.36 6.46 7.53
C PRO A 155 -32.27 5.80 6.49
N LEU A 156 -32.48 6.47 5.35
CA LEU A 156 -33.22 5.90 4.21
C LEU A 156 -32.54 4.59 3.78
N ASN A 157 -33.03 3.43 4.23
CA ASN A 157 -32.63 2.05 3.86
C ASN A 157 -31.27 1.92 3.12
N MET A 158 -30.18 2.41 3.74
CA MET A 158 -28.88 2.55 3.06
C MET A 158 -28.11 1.23 2.96
N PHE A 159 -28.59 0.20 3.67
CA PHE A 159 -28.01 -1.13 3.72
C PHE A 159 -29.08 -2.16 4.08
N ASP A 160 -28.85 -3.41 3.68
CA ASP A 160 -29.69 -4.57 3.98
C ASP A 160 -28.89 -5.56 4.84
N GLU A 161 -29.49 -6.10 5.92
CA GLU A 161 -28.84 -7.12 6.73
C GLU A 161 -29.23 -8.53 6.25
N ILE A 162 -28.23 -9.36 5.96
CA ILE A 162 -28.37 -10.72 5.43
C ILE A 162 -27.82 -11.70 6.47
N LEU A 163 -28.66 -12.65 6.89
CA LEU A 163 -28.25 -13.76 7.75
C LEU A 163 -27.42 -14.77 6.94
N MET A 164 -26.22 -15.09 7.43
CA MET A 164 -25.28 -16.04 6.82
C MET A 164 -25.15 -17.29 7.68
N SER A 165 -24.61 -18.39 7.13
CA SER A 165 -24.51 -19.67 7.86
C SER A 165 -23.68 -19.60 9.16
N PHE A 166 -22.74 -18.65 9.27
CA PHE A 166 -21.83 -18.49 10.42
C PHE A 166 -21.66 -17.03 10.87
N GLY A 167 -22.66 -16.18 10.61
CA GLY A 167 -22.62 -14.77 10.99
C GLY A 167 -23.69 -13.94 10.30
N HIS A 168 -23.46 -12.63 10.25
CA HIS A 168 -24.34 -11.67 9.61
C HIS A 168 -23.54 -10.84 8.59
N TYR A 169 -24.18 -10.39 7.52
CA TYR A 169 -23.58 -9.55 6.49
C TYR A 169 -24.42 -8.31 6.25
N LEU A 170 -23.76 -7.15 6.26
CA LEU A 170 -24.36 -5.85 6.00
C LEU A 170 -24.07 -5.46 4.55
N ASN A 171 -25.10 -5.40 3.71
CA ASN A 171 -24.99 -5.11 2.28
C ASN A 171 -25.33 -3.64 1.99
N PHE A 172 -24.35 -2.83 1.61
CA PHE A 172 -24.59 -1.47 1.10
C PHE A 172 -24.81 -1.47 -0.42
N GLY A 173 -24.08 -2.34 -1.14
CA GLY A 173 -24.15 -2.47 -2.60
C GLY A 173 -23.40 -1.38 -3.38
N ILE A 174 -22.99 -1.69 -4.59
CA ILE A 174 -22.33 -0.80 -5.54
C ILE A 174 -23.33 0.22 -6.10
N VAL A 175 -24.49 -0.24 -6.61
CA VAL A 175 -25.47 0.63 -7.30
C VAL A 175 -25.96 1.77 -6.41
N LYS A 176 -26.39 1.45 -5.18
CA LYS A 176 -26.90 2.44 -4.21
C LYS A 176 -25.84 3.51 -3.89
N ASN A 177 -24.58 3.12 -3.75
CA ASN A 177 -23.49 4.07 -3.49
C ASN A 177 -23.16 4.91 -4.72
N LEU A 178 -23.03 4.29 -5.90
CA LEU A 178 -22.74 5.01 -7.15
C LEU A 178 -23.83 6.02 -7.48
N GLU A 179 -25.11 5.70 -7.30
CA GLU A 179 -26.20 6.66 -7.47
C GLU A 179 -25.99 7.92 -6.62
N ASN A 180 -25.65 7.76 -5.33
CA ASN A 180 -25.43 8.89 -4.43
C ASN A 180 -24.19 9.71 -4.81
N ILE A 181 -23.09 9.04 -5.16
CA ILE A 181 -21.83 9.68 -5.56
C ILE A 181 -22.01 10.42 -6.89
N VAL A 182 -22.55 9.75 -7.92
CA VAL A 182 -22.73 10.30 -9.26
C VAL A 182 -23.68 11.49 -9.23
N LYS A 183 -24.84 11.42 -8.56
CA LYS A 183 -25.74 12.59 -8.39
C LYS A 183 -25.04 13.78 -7.74
N ALA A 184 -24.22 13.53 -6.72
CA ALA A 184 -23.48 14.59 -6.02
C ALA A 184 -22.42 15.27 -6.91
N PHE A 185 -21.66 14.51 -7.72
CA PHE A 185 -20.59 15.03 -8.57
C PHE A 185 -21.04 15.49 -9.99
N ASN A 186 -22.04 14.85 -10.60
CA ASN A 186 -22.55 15.20 -11.94
C ASN A 186 -23.06 16.64 -12.02
N SER A 187 -23.64 17.15 -10.93
CA SER A 187 -24.09 18.54 -10.80
C SER A 187 -22.98 19.58 -11.06
N LYS A 188 -21.70 19.16 -11.04
CA LYS A 188 -20.51 20.03 -11.20
C LYS A 188 -19.52 19.56 -12.27
N LYS A 189 -19.46 18.27 -12.58
CA LYS A 189 -18.47 17.68 -13.50
C LYS A 189 -19.10 16.55 -14.33
N THR A 190 -19.02 16.65 -15.66
CA THR A 190 -19.43 15.56 -16.55
C THR A 190 -18.53 14.33 -16.34
N LEU A 191 -19.11 13.23 -15.86
CA LEU A 191 -18.43 11.94 -15.75
C LEU A 191 -18.47 11.17 -17.08
N PRO A 192 -17.47 10.33 -17.37
CA PRO A 192 -17.48 9.45 -18.55
C PRO A 192 -18.58 8.38 -18.43
N ASN A 193 -19.08 7.91 -19.58
CA ASN A 193 -20.10 6.85 -19.64
C ASN A 193 -19.59 5.46 -19.18
N THR A 194 -18.28 5.29 -18.98
CA THR A 194 -17.70 4.11 -18.33
C THR A 194 -17.02 4.56 -17.05
N LEU A 195 -17.45 3.99 -15.92
CA LEU A 195 -16.93 4.28 -14.59
C LEU A 195 -16.05 3.13 -14.11
N LYS A 196 -14.83 3.44 -13.63
CA LYS A 196 -13.86 2.45 -13.17
C LYS A 196 -13.83 2.35 -11.66
N ILE A 197 -13.90 1.12 -11.16
CA ILE A 197 -13.92 0.82 -9.74
C ILE A 197 -12.71 -0.04 -9.35
N ASP A 198 -11.96 0.40 -8.35
CA ASP A 198 -11.08 -0.48 -7.59
C ASP A 198 -11.87 -1.06 -6.40
N LEU A 199 -11.83 -2.37 -6.23
CA LEU A 199 -12.38 -3.05 -5.06
C LEU A 199 -11.28 -3.31 -4.04
N ALA A 200 -11.60 -3.27 -2.75
CA ALA A 200 -10.71 -3.76 -1.71
C ALA A 200 -11.42 -4.72 -0.75
N ILE A 201 -10.74 -5.82 -0.40
CA ILE A 201 -11.24 -6.83 0.53
C ILE A 201 -10.21 -7.01 1.66
N TYR A 202 -10.62 -6.67 2.88
CA TYR A 202 -9.78 -6.78 4.07
C TYR A 202 -10.45 -7.62 5.14
N MET A 203 -9.66 -8.38 5.89
CA MET A 203 -10.14 -9.15 7.01
C MET A 203 -9.55 -8.60 8.32
N VAL A 204 -10.43 -8.34 9.30
CA VAL A 204 -10.09 -7.79 10.63
C VAL A 204 -10.14 -8.91 11.66
N LYS A 205 -8.96 -9.28 12.20
CA LYS A 205 -8.84 -10.29 13.27
C LYS A 205 -9.08 -9.66 14.64
N SER A 206 -10.26 -9.89 15.18
CA SER A 206 -10.54 -9.64 16.60
C SER A 206 -9.56 -10.41 17.50
N LYS A 207 -8.95 -9.69 18.44
CA LYS A 207 -8.09 -10.25 19.49
C LYS A 207 -8.97 -10.78 20.65
N PRO A 208 -8.51 -11.77 21.44
CA PRO A 208 -9.21 -12.16 22.67
C PRO A 208 -9.35 -10.96 23.62
N ASP A 209 -10.49 -10.86 24.31
CA ASP A 209 -10.68 -9.88 25.38
C ASP A 209 -9.93 -10.29 26.67
N GLU A 210 -9.99 -9.44 27.70
CA GLU A 210 -9.36 -9.74 29.00
C GLU A 210 -9.96 -10.99 29.69
N ASN A 211 -11.19 -11.38 29.33
CA ASN A 211 -11.86 -12.59 29.79
C ASN A 211 -11.57 -13.82 28.91
N ASN A 212 -10.66 -13.69 27.93
CA ASN A 212 -10.26 -14.71 26.97
C ASN A 212 -11.40 -15.18 26.04
N GLN A 213 -12.49 -14.41 25.92
CA GLN A 213 -13.52 -14.57 24.90
C GLN A 213 -12.99 -14.01 23.58
N LYS A 214 -13.29 -14.67 22.46
CA LYS A 214 -12.92 -14.18 21.12
C LYS A 214 -14.10 -13.43 20.51
N PRO A 215 -14.00 -12.11 20.25
CA PRO A 215 -15.03 -11.39 19.52
C PRO A 215 -15.14 -11.93 18.08
N PRO A 216 -16.28 -11.75 17.40
CA PRO A 216 -16.44 -12.15 16.01
C PRO A 216 -15.45 -11.43 15.10
N HIS A 217 -14.99 -12.12 14.07
CA HIS A 217 -14.14 -11.57 13.01
C HIS A 217 -14.97 -10.76 12.03
N HIS A 218 -14.33 -9.81 11.34
CA HIS A 218 -14.98 -9.02 10.30
C HIS A 218 -14.26 -9.18 8.95
N LEU A 219 -15.03 -9.11 7.86
CA LEU A 219 -14.50 -8.99 6.50
C LEU A 219 -15.21 -7.80 5.85
N ILE A 220 -14.42 -6.83 5.41
CA ILE A 220 -14.86 -5.53 4.91
C ILE A 220 -14.58 -5.47 3.41
N ILE A 221 -15.60 -5.13 2.63
CA ILE A 221 -15.56 -4.95 1.19
C ILE A 221 -15.80 -3.46 0.90
N LEU A 222 -14.81 -2.82 0.27
CA LEU A 222 -14.83 -1.41 -0.11
C LEU A 222 -14.75 -1.27 -1.64
N GLY A 223 -15.31 -0.19 -2.16
CA GLY A 223 -15.15 0.23 -3.55
C GLY A 223 -14.56 1.64 -3.62
N ARG A 224 -13.81 1.94 -4.67
CA ARG A 224 -13.25 3.27 -4.96
C ARG A 224 -13.57 3.65 -6.40
N LEU A 225 -14.32 4.73 -6.59
CA LEU A 225 -14.63 5.28 -7.92
C LEU A 225 -13.47 6.18 -8.39
N LEU A 226 -12.79 5.77 -9.47
CA LEU A 226 -11.53 6.39 -9.88
C LEU A 226 -11.70 7.80 -10.47
N GLU A 227 -12.83 8.09 -11.11
CA GLU A 227 -13.09 9.37 -11.80
C GLU A 227 -13.23 10.58 -10.86
N VAL A 228 -13.53 10.32 -9.58
CA VAL A 228 -13.70 11.30 -8.50
C VAL A 228 -12.78 11.07 -7.30
N ASP A 229 -12.09 9.92 -7.25
CA ASP A 229 -11.26 9.43 -6.15
C ASP A 229 -12.02 9.29 -4.81
N HIS A 230 -13.19 8.63 -4.83
CA HIS A 230 -14.05 8.47 -3.65
C HIS A 230 -14.19 7.01 -3.24
N VAL A 231 -13.98 6.71 -1.95
CA VAL A 231 -14.10 5.37 -1.36
C VAL A 231 -15.44 5.22 -0.64
N PHE A 232 -16.14 4.14 -0.92
CA PHE A 232 -17.43 3.77 -0.33
C PHE A 232 -17.41 2.34 0.20
N VAL A 233 -18.36 2.01 1.08
CA VAL A 233 -18.50 0.65 1.63
C VAL A 233 -19.47 -0.13 0.76
N ILE A 234 -19.13 -1.36 0.39
CA ILE A 234 -20.00 -2.28 -0.34
C ILE A 234 -20.60 -3.31 0.62
N GLY A 235 -19.79 -3.86 1.52
CA GLY A 235 -20.20 -4.97 2.38
C GLY A 235 -19.39 -5.09 3.67
N ILE A 236 -20.04 -5.51 4.76
CA ILE A 236 -19.36 -5.86 6.02
C ILE A 236 -19.94 -7.15 6.57
N TYR A 237 -19.13 -8.20 6.64
CA TYR A 237 -19.43 -9.42 7.38
C TYR A 237 -18.99 -9.30 8.85
N LYS A 238 -19.77 -9.85 9.78
CA LYS A 238 -19.44 -10.08 11.20
C LYS A 238 -19.78 -11.52 11.58
N GLY A 239 -18.80 -12.32 12.00
CA GLY A 239 -19.05 -13.72 12.37
C GLY A 239 -17.80 -14.57 12.65
N ALA A 240 -17.89 -15.86 12.36
CA ALA A 240 -16.75 -16.78 12.44
C ALA A 240 -15.66 -16.41 11.42
N PHE A 241 -14.40 -16.80 11.66
CA PHE A 241 -13.32 -16.60 10.70
C PHE A 241 -13.66 -17.28 9.36
N PRO A 242 -13.67 -16.58 8.21
CA PRO A 242 -14.09 -17.19 6.96
C PRO A 242 -13.15 -18.31 6.50
N SER A 243 -13.69 -19.52 6.36
CA SER A 243 -13.11 -20.53 5.49
C SER A 243 -13.37 -20.17 4.02
N LEU A 244 -12.71 -20.84 3.06
CA LEU A 244 -12.92 -20.58 1.63
C LEU A 244 -14.40 -20.70 1.22
N LEU A 245 -15.12 -21.70 1.76
CA LEU A 245 -16.55 -21.90 1.53
C LEU A 245 -17.40 -20.74 2.10
N ILE A 246 -17.06 -20.25 3.29
CA ILE A 246 -17.74 -19.08 3.90
C ILE A 246 -17.39 -17.81 3.10
N GLY A 247 -16.18 -17.70 2.55
CA GLY A 247 -15.77 -16.64 1.64
C GLY A 247 -16.70 -16.51 0.43
N ASN A 248 -17.01 -17.60 -0.26
CA ASN A 248 -17.98 -17.62 -1.36
C ASN A 248 -19.39 -17.16 -0.92
N GLN A 249 -19.84 -17.51 0.29
CA GLN A 249 -21.13 -17.01 0.82
C GLN A 249 -21.10 -15.48 1.05
N ILE A 250 -20.03 -14.98 1.68
CA ILE A 250 -19.83 -13.55 1.97
C ILE A 250 -19.74 -12.73 0.68
N LEU A 251 -19.09 -13.26 -0.36
CA LEU A 251 -18.92 -12.59 -1.65
C LEU A 251 -20.12 -12.74 -2.59
N LYS A 252 -21.12 -13.56 -2.26
CA LYS A 252 -22.30 -13.77 -3.12
C LYS A 252 -23.08 -12.46 -3.41
N PRO A 253 -23.39 -11.58 -2.44
CA PRO A 253 -24.13 -10.35 -2.72
C PRO A 253 -23.39 -9.42 -3.70
N LEU A 254 -22.06 -9.30 -3.53
CA LEU A 254 -21.19 -8.58 -4.48
C LEU A 254 -21.23 -9.24 -5.87
N ASN A 255 -21.09 -10.57 -5.92
CA ASN A 255 -21.08 -11.32 -7.19
C ASN A 255 -22.38 -11.16 -7.98
N ASP A 256 -23.54 -11.28 -7.31
CA ASP A 256 -24.86 -11.16 -7.91
C ASP A 256 -25.11 -9.75 -8.46
N GLU A 257 -24.64 -8.71 -7.75
CA GLU A 257 -24.72 -7.32 -8.20
C GLU A 257 -23.81 -7.07 -9.41
N LEU A 258 -22.57 -7.57 -9.40
CA LEU A 258 -21.65 -7.48 -10.54
C LEU A 258 -22.23 -8.16 -11.80
N ALA A 259 -22.82 -9.36 -11.68
CA ALA A 259 -23.53 -10.03 -12.80
C ALA A 259 -24.65 -9.18 -13.42
N THR A 260 -25.28 -8.32 -12.61
CA THR A 260 -26.35 -7.43 -13.05
C THR A 260 -25.78 -6.21 -13.78
N LEU A 261 -24.66 -5.67 -13.29
CA LEU A 261 -23.93 -4.52 -13.84
C LEU A 261 -23.19 -4.83 -15.15
N GLU A 262 -22.69 -6.05 -15.32
CA GLU A 262 -22.07 -6.51 -16.57
C GLU A 262 -23.08 -6.47 -17.74
N LYS A 263 -24.32 -6.88 -17.46
CA LYS A 263 -25.41 -6.97 -18.46
C LYS A 263 -26.16 -5.66 -18.67
N ASN A 264 -26.30 -4.84 -17.63
CA ASN A 264 -27.13 -3.64 -17.65
C ASN A 264 -26.32 -2.42 -17.15
N PRO A 265 -26.14 -1.36 -17.97
CA PRO A 265 -25.59 -0.12 -17.48
C PRO A 265 -26.55 0.54 -16.46
N ILE A 266 -26.01 1.21 -15.46
CA ILE A 266 -26.80 1.95 -14.47
C ILE A 266 -27.38 3.20 -15.14
N ASP A 267 -28.67 3.43 -15.01
CA ASP A 267 -29.33 4.67 -15.44
C ASP A 267 -29.38 5.65 -14.26
N ILE A 268 -28.62 6.74 -14.35
CA ILE A 268 -28.55 7.80 -13.33
C ILE A 268 -28.85 9.11 -14.03
N GLU A 269 -29.94 9.78 -13.63
CA GLU A 269 -30.35 11.08 -14.18
C GLU A 269 -30.58 11.09 -15.71
N LYS A 270 -31.01 9.94 -16.28
CA LYS A 270 -31.19 9.69 -17.74
C LYS A 270 -29.86 9.50 -18.50
N GLN A 271 -28.74 9.39 -17.81
CA GLN A 271 -27.44 9.07 -18.39
C GLN A 271 -27.04 7.64 -18.00
N LYS A 272 -26.51 6.88 -18.96
CA LYS A 272 -26.18 5.46 -18.78
C LYS A 272 -24.69 5.26 -18.52
N TYR A 273 -24.38 4.57 -17.43
CA TYR A 273 -23.01 4.29 -16.99
C TYR A 273 -22.72 2.79 -17.04
N LYS A 274 -21.76 2.36 -17.87
CA LYS A 274 -21.15 1.03 -17.78
C LYS A 274 -20.16 1.02 -16.62
N ILE A 275 -20.14 -0.06 -15.85
CA ILE A 275 -19.17 -0.28 -14.76
C ILE A 275 -18.05 -1.21 -15.25
N GLU A 276 -16.82 -0.89 -14.87
CA GLU A 276 -15.62 -1.70 -15.16
C GLU A 276 -14.79 -1.87 -13.87
N ILE A 277 -14.42 -3.10 -13.52
CA ILE A 277 -13.52 -3.36 -12.39
C ILE A 277 -12.08 -3.17 -12.86
N ASN A 278 -11.36 -2.20 -12.30
CA ASN A 278 -9.98 -1.90 -12.67
C ASN A 278 -8.98 -2.77 -11.91
N ALA A 279 -9.14 -2.91 -10.58
CA ALA A 279 -8.32 -3.77 -9.75
C ALA A 279 -9.08 -4.27 -8.51
N ILE A 280 -8.60 -5.37 -7.94
CA ILE A 280 -9.08 -5.93 -6.67
C ILE A 280 -7.87 -6.05 -5.73
N ILE A 281 -7.86 -5.23 -4.69
CA ILE A 281 -6.78 -5.09 -3.70
C ILE A 281 -7.16 -5.93 -2.48
N CYS A 282 -6.34 -6.90 -2.09
CA CYS A 282 -6.61 -7.72 -0.90
C CYS A 282 -5.37 -7.83 -0.01
N ASP A 283 -5.58 -7.95 1.30
CA ASP A 283 -4.55 -8.57 2.14
C ASP A 283 -4.31 -10.03 1.67
N PRO A 284 -3.11 -10.61 1.87
CA PRO A 284 -2.78 -11.92 1.32
C PRO A 284 -3.70 -13.07 1.76
N VAL A 285 -4.38 -12.96 2.92
CA VAL A 285 -5.31 -13.97 3.41
C VAL A 285 -6.70 -13.77 2.80
N ALA A 286 -7.17 -12.52 2.73
CA ALA A 286 -8.39 -12.16 2.00
C ALA A 286 -8.29 -12.51 0.51
N ASN A 287 -7.10 -12.40 -0.10
CA ASN A 287 -6.84 -12.82 -1.48
C ASN A 287 -7.13 -14.33 -1.65
N SER A 288 -6.49 -15.18 -0.82
CA SER A 288 -6.72 -16.63 -0.83
C SER A 288 -8.18 -17.01 -0.58
N ILE A 289 -8.87 -16.32 0.32
CA ILE A 289 -10.30 -16.53 0.61
C ILE A 289 -11.17 -16.18 -0.60
N ALA A 290 -10.95 -15.02 -1.22
CA ALA A 290 -11.75 -14.54 -2.36
C ALA A 290 -11.50 -15.31 -3.66
N THR A 291 -10.29 -15.85 -3.84
CA THR A 291 -9.91 -16.66 -5.01
C THR A 291 -10.00 -18.16 -4.77
N CYS A 292 -10.43 -18.62 -3.58
CA CYS A 292 -10.44 -20.04 -3.19
C CYS A 292 -9.09 -20.75 -3.38
N THR A 293 -7.99 -20.03 -3.19
CA THR A 293 -6.62 -20.53 -3.35
C THR A 293 -5.92 -20.81 -2.02
N ALA A 294 -4.77 -21.48 -2.10
CA ALA A 294 -3.93 -21.79 -0.96
C ALA A 294 -3.41 -20.52 -0.25
N LEU A 295 -3.23 -20.63 1.07
CA LEU A 295 -2.76 -19.54 1.92
C LEU A 295 -1.29 -19.20 1.63
N PRO A 296 -0.83 -17.95 1.88
CA PRO A 296 0.54 -17.51 1.60
C PRO A 296 1.66 -18.43 2.12
N ASP A 297 1.52 -18.92 3.36
CA ASP A 297 2.49 -19.79 4.02
C ASP A 297 2.40 -21.28 3.63
N SER A 298 1.57 -21.64 2.65
CA SER A 298 1.44 -23.01 2.15
C SER A 298 2.48 -23.35 1.07
N ILE A 299 2.67 -24.64 0.79
CA ILE A 299 3.59 -25.14 -0.25
C ILE A 299 3.26 -24.58 -1.64
N SER A 300 1.97 -24.39 -1.96
CA SER A 300 1.51 -23.81 -3.24
C SER A 300 0.93 -22.39 -3.05
N GLY A 301 1.43 -21.63 -2.08
CA GLY A 301 0.84 -20.35 -1.66
C GLY A 301 1.09 -19.17 -2.61
N CYS A 302 2.10 -19.24 -3.50
CA CYS A 302 2.34 -18.16 -4.46
C CYS A 302 1.15 -17.97 -5.40
N SER A 303 0.57 -16.76 -5.38
CA SER A 303 -0.62 -16.43 -6.17
C SER A 303 -0.29 -16.06 -7.62
N ARG A 304 0.98 -15.94 -7.99
CA ARG A 304 1.42 -15.47 -9.32
C ARG A 304 2.24 -16.47 -10.13
N CYS A 305 2.88 -17.46 -9.50
CA CYS A 305 3.52 -18.57 -10.22
C CYS A 305 3.32 -19.92 -9.51
N ASP A 306 3.72 -20.99 -10.19
CA ASP A 306 3.65 -22.38 -9.72
C ASP A 306 4.78 -22.81 -8.76
N SER A 307 5.68 -21.90 -8.39
CA SER A 307 6.82 -22.20 -7.52
C SER A 307 6.40 -22.87 -6.21
N SER A 308 6.87 -24.11 -6.04
CA SER A 308 6.65 -24.91 -4.84
C SER A 308 7.56 -24.46 -3.69
N GLY A 309 6.97 -24.17 -2.54
CA GLY A 309 7.67 -23.82 -1.31
C GLY A 309 8.01 -25.05 -0.47
N THR A 310 9.07 -24.94 0.33
CA THR A 310 9.54 -25.98 1.26
C THR A 310 9.28 -25.55 2.70
N LEU A 311 8.69 -26.43 3.52
CA LEU A 311 8.41 -26.14 4.93
C LEU A 311 9.70 -26.19 5.78
N GLN A 312 10.06 -25.05 6.37
CA GLN A 312 11.27 -24.88 7.16
C GLN A 312 10.95 -25.00 8.65
N PHE A 313 10.90 -26.24 9.16
CA PHE A 313 10.52 -26.54 10.56
C PHE A 313 11.29 -25.75 11.62
N VAL A 314 12.57 -25.44 11.39
CA VAL A 314 13.41 -24.65 12.30
C VAL A 314 12.96 -23.18 12.41
N HIS A 315 12.42 -22.64 11.31
CA HIS A 315 12.05 -21.23 11.19
C HIS A 315 10.53 -21.00 11.30
N GLY A 316 9.71 -22.06 11.22
CA GLY A 316 8.25 -21.98 11.31
C GLY A 316 7.57 -21.33 10.09
N ILE A 317 8.24 -21.34 8.93
CA ILE A 317 7.77 -20.69 7.69
C ILE A 317 7.92 -21.63 6.49
N THR A 318 7.27 -21.30 5.38
CA THR A 318 7.52 -21.93 4.08
C THR A 318 8.45 -21.05 3.25
N SER A 319 9.60 -21.60 2.83
CA SER A 319 10.58 -20.92 1.98
C SER A 319 10.36 -21.22 0.51
N TYR A 320 10.43 -20.20 -0.34
CA TYR A 320 10.25 -20.28 -1.78
C TYR A 320 11.60 -20.14 -2.53
N PRO A 321 11.69 -20.59 -3.80
CA PRO A 321 12.88 -20.36 -4.62
C PRO A 321 13.08 -18.86 -4.92
N PRO A 322 14.34 -18.42 -5.13
CA PRO A 322 14.69 -17.04 -5.51
C PRO A 322 14.44 -16.72 -6.99
N THR A 323 13.63 -17.53 -7.68
CA THR A 323 13.35 -17.48 -9.11
C THR A 323 11.86 -17.64 -9.35
N VAL A 324 11.35 -17.02 -10.41
CA VAL A 324 9.95 -17.16 -10.86
C VAL A 324 9.74 -18.54 -11.47
N GLY A 325 8.62 -19.20 -11.12
CA GLY A 325 8.15 -20.42 -11.78
C GLY A 325 7.36 -20.12 -13.06
N ILE A 326 6.53 -21.05 -13.50
CA ILE A 326 5.55 -20.79 -14.57
C ILE A 326 4.49 -19.82 -14.00
N ASN A 327 4.25 -18.71 -14.70
CA ASN A 327 3.24 -17.74 -14.30
C ASN A 327 1.83 -18.37 -14.32
N ARG A 328 0.98 -17.95 -13.38
CA ARG A 328 -0.43 -18.32 -13.33
C ARG A 328 -1.26 -17.37 -14.17
N TYR A 329 -2.25 -17.91 -14.87
CA TYR A 329 -3.15 -17.17 -15.76
C TYR A 329 -4.61 -17.28 -15.31
N ASP A 330 -5.50 -16.48 -15.90
CA ASP A 330 -6.93 -16.52 -15.59
C ASP A 330 -7.54 -17.89 -15.94
N ASP A 331 -7.06 -18.52 -17.02
CA ASP A 331 -7.48 -19.84 -17.47
C ASP A 331 -7.21 -20.98 -16.48
N ASP A 332 -6.26 -20.80 -15.55
CA ASP A 332 -6.00 -21.78 -14.48
C ASP A 332 -7.25 -22.02 -13.60
N PHE A 333 -8.12 -21.01 -13.49
CA PHE A 333 -9.38 -21.06 -12.74
C PHE A 333 -10.50 -21.62 -13.60
N ASN A 334 -10.56 -21.21 -14.86
CA ASN A 334 -11.53 -21.72 -15.84
C ASN A 334 -11.40 -23.24 -16.01
N TYR A 335 -10.18 -23.77 -16.02
CA TYR A 335 -9.89 -25.20 -16.11
C TYR A 335 -9.75 -25.90 -14.74
N CYS A 336 -9.92 -25.19 -13.63
CA CYS A 336 -9.86 -25.73 -12.26
C CYS A 336 -8.62 -26.62 -12.00
N VAL A 337 -7.43 -26.12 -12.35
CA VAL A 337 -6.21 -26.94 -12.43
C VAL A 337 -5.83 -27.55 -11.07
N LEU A 338 -5.80 -28.88 -10.99
CA LEU A 338 -5.41 -29.68 -9.82
C LEU A 338 -3.90 -29.57 -9.53
N ASN A 339 -3.49 -28.51 -8.82
CA ASN A 339 -2.08 -28.19 -8.55
C ASN A 339 -1.78 -27.79 -7.08
N GLY A 340 -2.72 -28.05 -6.16
CA GLY A 340 -2.62 -27.68 -4.75
C GLY A 340 -2.72 -26.17 -4.46
N HIS A 341 -2.68 -25.31 -5.47
CA HIS A 341 -2.97 -23.88 -5.34
C HIS A 341 -4.47 -23.61 -5.35
N HIS A 342 -5.22 -24.21 -6.29
CA HIS A 342 -6.68 -24.14 -6.28
C HIS A 342 -7.24 -25.15 -5.27
N ILE A 343 -7.93 -24.65 -4.25
CA ILE A 343 -8.54 -25.47 -3.19
C ILE A 343 -10.07 -25.55 -3.36
N GLY A 344 -10.66 -24.59 -4.07
CA GLY A 344 -12.05 -24.64 -4.49
C GLY A 344 -12.31 -23.70 -5.69
N ILE A 345 -13.57 -23.62 -6.11
CA ILE A 345 -14.00 -22.72 -7.18
C ILE A 345 -14.43 -21.39 -6.53
N PRO A 346 -13.79 -20.26 -6.85
CA PRO A 346 -14.22 -18.95 -6.35
C PRO A 346 -15.45 -18.45 -7.09
N ILE A 347 -16.41 -17.91 -6.34
CA ILE A 347 -17.68 -17.41 -6.90
C ILE A 347 -17.50 -16.26 -7.90
N LEU A 348 -16.41 -15.50 -7.76
CA LEU A 348 -16.05 -14.39 -8.65
C LEU A 348 -15.48 -14.85 -10.00
N ASN A 349 -15.25 -16.15 -10.25
CA ASN A 349 -14.77 -16.64 -11.55
C ASN A 349 -15.83 -16.57 -12.67
N GLU A 350 -17.09 -16.32 -12.32
CA GLU A 350 -18.20 -16.24 -13.27
C GLU A 350 -18.35 -14.85 -13.93
N ARG A 351 -17.40 -13.94 -13.70
CA ARG A 351 -17.45 -12.51 -14.09
C ARG A 351 -16.65 -12.22 -15.36
N GLU A 352 -16.89 -11.07 -15.98
CA GLU A 352 -16.20 -10.62 -17.20
C GLU A 352 -14.70 -10.33 -16.97
N PHE A 353 -14.27 -10.19 -15.71
CA PHE A 353 -12.89 -9.91 -15.34
C PHE A 353 -12.14 -11.16 -14.87
N GLY A 354 -10.89 -11.31 -15.29
CA GLY A 354 -10.02 -12.42 -14.88
C GLY A 354 -9.44 -12.26 -13.47
N LEU A 355 -9.39 -13.35 -12.69
CA LEU A 355 -8.95 -13.32 -11.29
C LEU A 355 -7.46 -13.01 -11.12
N LYS A 356 -6.56 -13.50 -11.98
CA LYS A 356 -5.12 -13.17 -11.94
C LYS A 356 -4.82 -11.81 -12.56
N THR A 357 -5.56 -11.38 -13.58
CA THR A 357 -5.41 -10.05 -14.19
C THR A 357 -5.92 -8.92 -13.29
N HIS A 358 -6.90 -9.17 -12.41
CA HIS A 358 -7.53 -8.13 -11.59
C HIS A 358 -7.16 -8.18 -10.10
N PHE A 359 -6.87 -9.34 -9.50
CA PHE A 359 -6.35 -9.38 -8.12
C PHE A 359 -4.90 -8.93 -8.08
N VAL A 360 -4.68 -7.68 -7.69
CA VAL A 360 -3.35 -7.06 -7.57
C VAL A 360 -2.67 -7.45 -6.26
N ILE A 361 -1.34 -7.46 -6.27
CA ILE A 361 -0.53 -7.55 -5.06
C ILE A 361 -0.63 -6.20 -4.34
N ASP A 362 -1.22 -6.19 -3.14
CA ASP A 362 -1.18 -5.01 -2.29
C ASP A 362 0.23 -4.80 -1.73
N TYR A 363 0.93 -3.76 -2.17
CA TYR A 363 2.27 -3.46 -1.66
C TYR A 363 2.25 -2.91 -0.22
N LYS A 364 1.12 -2.39 0.28
CA LYS A 364 0.96 -2.00 1.70
C LYS A 364 1.15 -3.23 2.59
N SER A 365 0.46 -4.32 2.25
CA SER A 365 0.57 -5.61 2.95
C SER A 365 1.88 -6.33 2.62
N LEU A 366 2.19 -6.55 1.34
CA LEU A 366 3.35 -7.37 0.93
C LEU A 366 4.69 -6.72 1.26
N VAL A 367 4.88 -5.45 0.87
CA VAL A 367 6.19 -4.81 0.86
C VAL A 367 6.44 -4.03 2.14
N CYS A 368 5.47 -3.21 2.57
CA CYS A 368 5.65 -2.38 3.76
C CYS A 368 5.56 -3.24 5.03
N GLU A 369 4.44 -3.94 5.23
CA GLU A 369 4.27 -4.78 6.42
C GLU A 369 4.92 -6.17 6.33
N GLY A 370 5.01 -6.77 5.15
CA GLY A 370 5.73 -8.04 4.96
C GLY A 370 7.25 -7.83 4.90
N VAL A 371 7.75 -7.38 3.74
CA VAL A 371 9.20 -7.32 3.45
C VAL A 371 9.95 -6.37 4.38
N MET A 372 9.55 -5.10 4.51
CA MET A 372 10.35 -4.12 5.26
C MET A 372 10.40 -4.45 6.77
N LYS A 373 9.27 -4.88 7.34
CA LYS A 373 9.21 -5.41 8.72
C LYS A 373 10.10 -6.65 8.90
N ARG A 374 10.10 -7.58 7.94
CA ARG A 374 10.98 -8.76 7.93
C ARG A 374 12.46 -8.37 7.90
N MET A 375 12.85 -7.45 7.01
CA MET A 375 14.22 -6.94 6.93
C MET A 375 14.65 -6.30 8.25
N MET A 376 13.79 -5.49 8.86
CA MET A 376 14.08 -4.88 10.15
C MET A 376 14.22 -5.91 11.27
N ASN A 377 13.34 -6.91 11.33
CA ASN A 377 13.41 -8.01 12.31
C ASN A 377 14.71 -8.83 12.18
N LEU A 378 15.19 -9.05 10.95
CA LEU A 378 16.50 -9.68 10.72
C LEU A 378 17.63 -8.81 11.28
N TRP A 379 17.60 -7.50 11.05
CA TRP A 379 18.62 -6.57 11.54
C TRP A 379 18.55 -6.27 13.04
N THR A 380 17.40 -6.48 13.72
CA THR A 380 17.26 -6.25 15.16
C THR A 380 17.39 -7.52 15.99
N HIS A 381 16.90 -8.68 15.51
CA HIS A 381 16.80 -9.91 16.29
C HIS A 381 17.57 -11.11 15.70
N GLY A 382 17.92 -11.07 14.41
CA GLY A 382 18.52 -12.22 13.70
C GLY A 382 19.98 -12.54 14.04
N LYS A 383 20.66 -13.26 13.13
CA LYS A 383 22.05 -13.72 13.32
C LYS A 383 23.02 -12.54 13.44
N LEU A 384 24.09 -12.73 14.24
CA LEU A 384 25.10 -11.72 14.52
C LEU A 384 25.78 -11.13 13.27
N ASP A 385 25.86 -11.90 12.18
CA ASP A 385 26.51 -11.51 10.92
C ASP A 385 25.86 -10.28 10.25
N TYR A 386 24.55 -10.08 10.47
CA TYR A 386 23.75 -8.99 9.90
C TYR A 386 22.95 -8.19 10.92
N ARG A 387 22.96 -8.59 12.20
CA ARG A 387 22.29 -7.87 13.28
C ARG A 387 23.03 -6.57 13.64
N LEU A 388 22.31 -5.46 13.64
CA LEU A 388 22.77 -4.17 14.13
C LEU A 388 23.08 -4.25 15.62
N ASN A 389 24.24 -3.75 16.05
CA ASN A 389 24.56 -3.63 17.46
C ASN A 389 23.84 -2.44 18.12
N ASN A 390 23.72 -2.46 19.45
CA ASN A 390 23.02 -1.44 20.23
C ASN A 390 23.54 0.00 19.99
N LYS A 391 24.83 0.16 19.63
CA LYS A 391 25.41 1.48 19.29
C LYS A 391 24.92 1.98 17.93
N ALA A 392 24.72 1.09 16.96
CA ALA A 392 24.10 1.42 15.67
C ALA A 392 22.61 1.73 15.84
N LEU A 393 21.85 0.91 16.58
CA LEU A 393 20.43 1.13 16.85
C LEU A 393 20.17 2.48 17.55
N ARG A 394 20.93 2.82 18.59
CA ARG A 394 20.83 4.13 19.26
C ARG A 394 21.13 5.31 18.34
N LYS A 395 22.06 5.16 17.38
CA LYS A 395 22.33 6.19 16.36
C LYS A 395 21.16 6.34 15.39
N ILE A 396 20.56 5.23 14.95
CA ILE A 396 19.37 5.23 14.09
C ILE A 396 18.21 5.92 14.81
N SER A 397 17.90 5.57 16.07
CA SER A 397 16.89 6.28 16.87
C SER A 397 17.18 7.78 16.99
N ALA A 398 18.43 8.18 17.25
CA ALA A 398 18.80 9.59 17.35
C ALA A 398 18.62 10.35 16.02
N GLU A 399 18.96 9.74 14.88
CA GLU A 399 18.76 10.34 13.56
C GLU A 399 17.26 10.41 13.19
N LEU A 400 16.48 9.38 13.50
CA LEU A 400 15.02 9.38 13.32
C LEU A 400 14.35 10.49 14.16
N LEU A 401 14.80 10.74 15.40
CA LEU A 401 14.32 11.86 16.23
C LEU A 401 14.67 13.24 15.63
N LEU A 402 15.81 13.38 14.96
CA LEU A 402 16.17 14.63 14.25
C LEU A 402 15.30 14.84 13.01
N ILE A 403 15.00 13.77 12.27
CA ILE A 403 14.08 13.81 11.12
C ILE A 403 12.64 14.11 11.60
N SER A 404 12.21 13.54 12.73
CA SER A 404 10.87 13.72 13.31
C SER A 404 10.54 15.17 13.66
N LYS A 405 11.55 15.98 14.03
CA LYS A 405 11.41 17.43 14.22
C LYS A 405 11.15 18.18 12.91
N ASN A 406 11.68 17.67 11.80
CA ASN A 406 11.67 18.29 10.47
C ASN A 406 10.76 17.53 9.47
N CYS A 407 9.78 16.77 9.97
CA CYS A 407 8.88 15.93 9.18
C CYS A 407 7.68 16.77 8.69
N PRO A 408 7.49 16.96 7.37
CA PRO A 408 6.39 17.75 6.80
C PRO A 408 4.99 17.24 7.19
N LYS A 409 3.99 18.12 7.20
CA LYS A 409 2.60 17.81 7.59
C LYS A 409 1.93 16.76 6.70
N GLU A 410 2.36 16.59 5.46
CA GLU A 410 1.81 15.61 4.51
C GLU A 410 2.13 14.16 4.90
N PHE A 411 3.18 13.95 5.71
CA PHE A 411 3.46 12.64 6.29
C PHE A 411 2.46 12.36 7.42
N ARG A 412 1.57 11.38 7.18
CA ARG A 412 0.49 10.98 8.09
C ARG A 412 0.94 10.85 9.56
N HIS A 413 2.14 10.30 9.81
CA HIS A 413 2.75 10.17 11.13
C HIS A 413 4.23 10.54 11.06
N LYS A 414 4.77 11.14 12.12
CA LYS A 414 6.21 11.44 12.24
C LYS A 414 7.02 10.16 12.49
N PRO A 415 8.29 10.07 12.03
CA PRO A 415 9.13 8.91 12.31
C PRO A 415 9.28 8.66 13.82
N LYS A 416 9.02 7.40 14.19
CA LYS A 416 9.19 6.79 15.51
C LYS A 416 10.62 6.28 15.70
N THR A 417 11.00 5.99 16.93
CA THR A 417 12.33 5.42 17.26
C THR A 417 12.40 3.91 17.03
N MET A 418 13.61 3.35 17.08
CA MET A 418 13.81 1.89 17.06
C MET A 418 13.28 1.19 18.31
N ASP A 419 13.14 1.92 19.41
CA ASP A 419 12.63 1.41 20.69
C ASP A 419 11.09 1.23 20.65
N GLU A 420 10.42 1.84 19.67
CA GLU A 420 8.98 1.75 19.41
C GLU A 420 8.64 0.83 18.23
N ILE A 421 9.61 0.04 17.73
CA ILE A 421 9.50 -0.77 16.50
C ILE A 421 8.26 -1.67 16.45
N ASP A 422 7.84 -2.25 17.57
CA ASP A 422 6.65 -3.11 17.64
C ASP A 422 5.34 -2.35 17.38
N ASN A 423 5.36 -1.01 17.54
CA ASN A 423 4.25 -0.10 17.28
C ASN A 423 4.33 0.57 15.89
N TRP A 424 5.19 0.09 14.99
CA TRP A 424 5.29 0.61 13.62
C TRP A 424 4.19 0.02 12.72
N THR A 425 3.40 0.92 12.14
CA THR A 425 2.33 0.68 11.18
C THR A 425 2.86 0.59 9.74
N ASN A 426 2.03 0.16 8.80
CA ASN A 426 2.35 0.10 7.37
C ASN A 426 2.86 1.46 6.83
N TYR A 427 2.38 2.58 7.39
CA TYR A 427 2.87 3.92 7.06
C TYR A 427 4.29 4.20 7.59
N ASP A 428 4.61 3.75 8.80
CA ASP A 428 5.96 3.89 9.37
C ASP A 428 6.96 3.06 8.52
N TRP A 429 6.59 1.83 8.16
CA TRP A 429 7.38 0.97 7.26
C TRP A 429 7.56 1.58 5.87
N ARG A 430 6.49 2.12 5.26
CA ARG A 430 6.55 2.82 3.96
C ARG A 430 7.47 4.04 4.02
N GLN A 431 7.35 4.86 5.06
CA GLN A 431 8.20 6.05 5.22
C GLN A 431 9.67 5.69 5.40
N PHE A 432 9.96 4.69 6.24
CA PHE A 432 11.31 4.19 6.42
C PHE A 432 11.88 3.66 5.10
N LEU A 433 11.12 2.83 4.36
CA LEU A 433 11.56 2.28 3.08
C LEU A 433 11.80 3.36 2.02
N LEU A 434 10.85 4.29 1.83
CA LEU A 434 10.86 5.22 0.71
C LEU A 434 11.64 6.52 0.96
N TYR A 435 11.94 6.89 2.21
CA TYR A 435 12.55 8.20 2.52
C TYR A 435 13.73 8.10 3.50
N TYR A 436 13.52 7.59 4.71
CA TYR A 436 14.50 7.78 5.80
C TYR A 436 15.58 6.69 5.85
N GLY A 437 15.24 5.46 5.48
CA GLY A 437 16.13 4.29 5.51
C GLY A 437 17.48 4.48 4.81
N PRO A 438 17.53 5.04 3.58
CA PRO A 438 18.78 5.32 2.89
C PRO A 438 19.71 6.26 3.67
N ALA A 439 19.17 7.23 4.42
CA ALA A 439 19.98 8.09 5.28
C ALA A 439 20.47 7.31 6.50
N VAL A 440 19.54 6.80 7.31
CA VAL A 440 19.85 6.32 8.67
C VAL A 440 20.58 4.99 8.70
N LEU A 441 20.47 4.15 7.66
CA LEU A 441 21.22 2.90 7.56
C LEU A 441 22.65 3.08 7.01
N LYS A 442 22.95 4.24 6.42
CA LYS A 442 24.25 4.52 5.80
C LYS A 442 25.36 4.52 6.85
N ASN A 443 26.40 3.73 6.63
CA ASN A 443 27.47 3.49 7.60
C ASN A 443 26.95 2.95 8.96
N ARG A 444 25.82 2.21 8.96
CA ARG A 444 25.32 1.43 10.10
C ARG A 444 25.25 -0.06 9.75
N LEU A 445 24.70 -0.39 8.58
CA LEU A 445 24.85 -1.70 7.95
C LEU A 445 26.21 -1.82 7.26
N SER A 446 26.71 -3.04 7.10
CA SER A 446 27.91 -3.30 6.28
C SER A 446 27.58 -3.08 4.79
N PRO A 447 28.58 -2.79 3.92
CA PRO A 447 28.32 -2.40 2.53
C PRO A 447 27.44 -3.36 1.74
N LYS A 448 27.57 -4.69 1.95
CA LYS A 448 26.74 -5.70 1.29
C LYS A 448 25.26 -5.62 1.69
N TYR A 449 24.95 -5.46 2.98
CA TYR A 449 23.57 -5.36 3.46
C TYR A 449 22.94 -4.00 3.15
N TYR A 450 23.75 -2.92 3.15
CA TYR A 450 23.28 -1.60 2.73
C TYR A 450 22.98 -1.56 1.23
N LYS A 451 23.85 -2.12 0.36
CA LYS A 451 23.58 -2.25 -1.08
C LYS A 451 22.33 -3.08 -1.35
N HIS A 452 22.17 -4.19 -0.61
CA HIS A 452 20.98 -5.03 -0.68
C HIS A 452 19.70 -4.25 -0.35
N PHE A 453 19.67 -3.51 0.77
CA PHE A 453 18.54 -2.62 1.09
C PHE A 453 18.26 -1.58 -0.01
N LEU A 454 19.30 -0.99 -0.61
CA LEU A 454 19.12 0.01 -1.67
C LEU A 454 18.44 -0.55 -2.92
N TYR A 455 18.59 -1.84 -3.25
CA TYR A 455 17.83 -2.46 -4.33
C TYR A 455 16.32 -2.44 -4.05
N LEU A 456 15.90 -2.78 -2.83
CA LEU A 456 14.49 -2.72 -2.41
C LEU A 456 13.98 -1.27 -2.39
N HIS A 457 14.74 -0.35 -1.79
CA HIS A 457 14.41 1.07 -1.76
C HIS A 457 14.14 1.61 -3.16
N LEU A 458 15.09 1.45 -4.09
CA LEU A 458 14.96 1.96 -5.46
C LEU A 458 13.84 1.26 -6.22
N GLY A 459 13.80 -0.07 -6.22
CA GLY A 459 12.80 -0.85 -6.97
C GLY A 459 11.39 -0.42 -6.61
N ILE A 460 11.06 -0.39 -5.31
CA ILE A 460 9.73 0.01 -4.84
C ILE A 460 9.46 1.50 -5.08
N ARG A 461 10.45 2.38 -4.95
CA ARG A 461 10.24 3.83 -5.15
C ARG A 461 9.97 4.20 -6.61
N ILE A 462 10.67 3.56 -7.56
CA ILE A 462 10.36 3.62 -9.00
C ILE A 462 8.95 3.10 -9.24
N SER A 463 8.60 1.95 -8.64
CA SER A 463 7.27 1.36 -8.79
C SER A 463 6.15 2.22 -8.19
N CYS A 464 6.39 3.02 -7.15
CA CYS A 464 5.37 3.88 -6.52
C CYS A 464 5.16 5.22 -7.26
N SER A 465 6.24 5.88 -7.70
CA SER A 465 6.17 7.25 -8.23
C SER A 465 5.92 7.26 -9.74
N LEU A 466 4.89 7.98 -10.19
CA LEU A 466 4.57 8.14 -11.61
C LEU A 466 5.71 8.79 -12.42
N THR A 467 6.49 9.68 -11.83
CA THR A 467 7.64 10.31 -12.51
C THR A 467 8.76 9.29 -12.72
N ASP A 468 9.19 8.63 -11.65
CA ASP A 468 10.28 7.65 -11.70
C ASP A 468 9.89 6.42 -12.54
N TYR A 469 8.62 6.02 -12.48
CA TYR A 469 8.05 5.01 -13.36
C TYR A 469 8.12 5.41 -14.84
N LYS A 470 7.90 6.69 -15.18
CA LYS A 470 8.06 7.18 -16.56
C LYS A 470 9.52 7.27 -16.99
N GLU A 471 10.43 7.61 -16.07
CA GLU A 471 11.87 7.71 -16.33
C GLU A 471 12.52 6.33 -16.54
N CYS A 472 12.21 5.36 -15.67
CA CYS A 472 12.90 4.07 -15.63
C CYS A 472 12.07 2.88 -16.13
N GLY A 473 10.73 2.99 -16.14
CA GLY A 473 9.82 1.90 -16.46
C GLY A 473 9.76 0.79 -15.40
N ALA A 474 8.82 -0.15 -15.62
CA ALA A 474 8.66 -1.33 -14.76
C ALA A 474 9.92 -2.22 -14.75
N PHE A 475 10.61 -2.35 -15.89
CA PHE A 475 11.74 -3.26 -16.08
C PHE A 475 12.90 -2.96 -15.12
N ILE A 476 13.33 -1.71 -14.99
CA ILE A 476 14.44 -1.34 -14.09
C ILE A 476 14.06 -1.62 -12.62
N ALA A 477 12.81 -1.33 -12.23
CA ALA A 477 12.31 -1.68 -10.91
C ALA A 477 12.29 -3.20 -10.68
N GLY A 478 11.82 -3.98 -11.65
CA GLY A 478 11.82 -5.44 -11.66
C GLY A 478 13.22 -6.01 -11.47
N GLN A 479 14.19 -5.55 -12.24
CA GLN A 479 15.58 -6.00 -12.15
C GLN A 479 16.21 -5.70 -10.78
N LEU A 480 15.94 -4.53 -10.19
CA LEU A 480 16.37 -4.21 -8.83
C LEU A 480 15.76 -5.19 -7.80
N LEU A 481 14.47 -5.52 -7.93
CA LEU A 481 13.80 -6.49 -7.06
C LEU A 481 14.30 -7.93 -7.28
N ASN A 482 14.60 -8.32 -8.52
CA ASN A 482 15.22 -9.61 -8.86
C ASN A 482 16.61 -9.73 -8.20
N TYR A 483 17.44 -8.69 -8.24
CA TYR A 483 18.71 -8.65 -7.52
C TYR A 483 18.52 -8.72 -6.00
N PHE A 484 17.53 -8.01 -5.45
CA PHE A 484 17.21 -8.09 -4.02
C PHE A 484 16.85 -9.51 -3.58
N VAL A 485 15.99 -10.22 -4.31
CA VAL A 485 15.54 -11.58 -3.95
C VAL A 485 16.68 -12.60 -4.09
N ASN A 486 17.44 -12.54 -5.18
CA ASN A 486 18.59 -13.42 -5.42
C ASN A 486 19.69 -13.23 -4.35
N ASP A 487 20.02 -11.98 -4.00
CA ASP A 487 21.02 -11.71 -2.97
C ASP A 487 20.48 -11.95 -1.56
N PHE A 488 19.17 -11.85 -1.30
CA PHE A 488 18.57 -12.20 -0.01
C PHE A 488 18.90 -13.65 0.39
N ALA A 489 18.72 -14.60 -0.53
CA ALA A 489 19.01 -16.01 -0.29
C ALA A 489 20.48 -16.23 0.13
N LYS A 490 21.42 -15.54 -0.52
CA LYS A 490 22.86 -15.61 -0.23
C LYS A 490 23.26 -14.91 1.07
N LEU A 491 22.54 -13.84 1.43
CA LEU A 491 22.91 -12.93 2.51
C LEU A 491 22.33 -13.30 3.89
N TYR A 492 21.18 -13.97 3.93
CA TYR A 492 20.45 -14.30 5.17
C TYR A 492 20.23 -15.81 5.35
N SER A 493 19.59 -16.45 4.36
CA SER A 493 19.49 -17.92 4.07
C SER A 493 18.42 -18.10 2.98
N PRO A 494 18.51 -19.09 2.06
CA PRO A 494 17.35 -19.50 1.25
C PRO A 494 16.15 -19.92 2.13
N ASP A 495 16.38 -20.54 3.30
CA ASP A 495 15.32 -20.96 4.23
C ASP A 495 14.49 -19.78 4.79
N LEU A 496 14.99 -18.55 4.65
CA LEU A 496 14.35 -17.33 5.13
C LEU A 496 13.63 -16.57 4.00
N LEU A 497 13.60 -17.08 2.77
CA LEU A 497 12.94 -16.46 1.63
C LEU A 497 11.45 -16.83 1.66
N ASP A 498 10.66 -16.06 2.41
CA ASP A 498 9.22 -16.31 2.58
C ASP A 498 8.39 -15.83 1.37
N TYR A 499 7.07 -16.04 1.46
CA TYR A 499 6.09 -15.56 0.48
C TYR A 499 6.27 -14.07 0.13
N ASN A 500 6.53 -13.21 1.13
CA ASN A 500 6.62 -11.77 0.92
C ASN A 500 7.87 -11.41 0.10
N ILE A 501 9.00 -12.03 0.39
CA ILE A 501 10.24 -11.84 -0.38
C ILE A 501 10.07 -12.40 -1.80
N HIS A 502 9.50 -13.59 -1.97
CA HIS A 502 9.31 -14.20 -3.29
C HIS A 502 8.40 -13.37 -4.21
N ASN A 503 7.29 -12.83 -3.69
CA ASN A 503 6.35 -12.06 -4.52
C ASN A 503 6.88 -10.70 -5.01
N LEU A 504 8.04 -10.22 -4.51
CA LEU A 504 8.73 -9.08 -5.12
C LEU A 504 9.08 -9.32 -6.60
N LEU A 505 9.36 -10.57 -6.97
CA LEU A 505 9.64 -10.99 -8.36
C LEU A 505 8.45 -10.75 -9.31
N HIS A 506 7.23 -10.53 -8.77
CA HIS A 506 6.00 -10.35 -9.54
C HIS A 506 5.53 -8.89 -9.61
N ILE A 507 6.22 -7.96 -8.94
CA ILE A 507 5.89 -6.53 -8.94
C ILE A 507 6.08 -5.92 -10.35
N GLU A 508 7.11 -6.34 -11.09
CA GLU A 508 7.39 -5.84 -12.45
C GLU A 508 6.17 -5.95 -13.37
N ASN A 509 5.66 -7.18 -13.55
CA ASN A 509 4.51 -7.45 -14.41
C ASN A 509 3.29 -6.64 -13.99
N MET A 510 3.04 -6.54 -12.67
CA MET A 510 1.90 -5.78 -12.17
C MET A 510 2.03 -4.28 -12.47
N VAL A 511 3.20 -3.70 -12.23
CA VAL A 511 3.47 -2.27 -12.48
C VAL A 511 3.47 -1.96 -13.98
N HIS A 512 3.90 -2.91 -14.82
CA HIS A 512 3.82 -2.81 -16.27
C HIS A 512 2.37 -2.67 -16.77
N PHE A 513 1.45 -3.53 -16.30
CA PHE A 513 0.06 -3.55 -16.78
C PHE A 513 -0.87 -2.55 -16.09
N LYS A 514 -0.70 -2.33 -14.78
CA LYS A 514 -1.61 -1.50 -13.96
C LYS A 514 -1.02 -0.12 -13.59
N GLY A 515 0.24 0.13 -13.93
CA GLY A 515 0.93 1.39 -13.63
C GLY A 515 1.47 1.47 -12.19
N PRO A 516 1.78 2.69 -11.70
CA PRO A 516 2.42 2.86 -10.40
C PRO A 516 1.62 2.30 -9.23
N LEU A 517 2.33 1.66 -8.30
CA LEU A 517 1.80 0.99 -7.12
C LEU A 517 0.90 1.89 -6.26
N ASP A 518 1.22 3.18 -6.14
CA ASP A 518 0.43 4.12 -5.32
C ASP A 518 -1.01 4.27 -5.85
N ASN A 519 -1.26 4.05 -7.14
CA ASN A 519 -2.60 4.07 -7.70
C ASN A 519 -3.43 2.83 -7.29
N ILE A 520 -2.78 1.68 -7.10
CA ILE A 520 -3.38 0.34 -6.98
C ILE A 520 -3.06 -0.35 -5.65
N CYS A 521 -3.11 0.41 -4.54
CA CYS A 521 -2.71 -0.07 -3.22
C CYS A 521 -3.74 0.16 -2.14
N GLY A 522 -3.57 -0.55 -1.02
CA GLY A 522 -4.51 -0.48 0.08
C GLY A 522 -4.57 0.88 0.79
N PHE A 523 -3.50 1.67 0.76
CA PHE A 523 -3.45 3.01 1.37
C PHE A 523 -4.56 3.95 0.88
N ASN A 524 -5.08 3.74 -0.34
CA ASN A 524 -6.17 4.54 -0.89
C ASN A 524 -7.51 4.31 -0.16
N PHE A 525 -7.66 3.17 0.54
CA PHE A 525 -8.86 2.78 1.26
C PHE A 525 -8.80 3.10 2.76
N ASP A 526 -7.61 3.41 3.29
CA ASP A 526 -7.34 3.50 4.73
C ASP A 526 -8.23 4.51 5.46
N LYS A 527 -8.56 5.66 4.86
CA LYS A 527 -9.45 6.66 5.50
C LYS A 527 -10.81 6.05 5.89
N GLN A 528 -11.38 5.21 5.01
CA GLN A 528 -12.66 4.55 5.25
C GLN A 528 -12.50 3.28 6.09
N PHE A 529 -11.45 2.49 5.84
CA PHE A 529 -11.14 1.29 6.61
C PHE A 529 -10.87 1.60 8.08
N ASP A 530 -9.98 2.55 8.38
CA ASP A 530 -9.62 2.97 9.74
C ASP A 530 -10.81 3.52 10.52
N MET A 531 -11.77 4.15 9.82
CA MET A 531 -13.02 4.62 10.43
C MET A 531 -13.87 3.43 10.89
N ILE A 532 -14.05 2.42 10.04
CA ILE A 532 -14.82 1.21 10.35
C ILE A 532 -14.11 0.42 11.46
N GLU A 533 -12.78 0.27 11.37
CA GLU A 533 -11.98 -0.43 12.38
C GLU A 533 -12.04 0.27 13.75
N ARG A 534 -12.00 1.61 13.81
CA ARG A 534 -12.25 2.34 15.06
C ARG A 534 -13.63 2.05 15.64
N LEU A 535 -14.69 2.13 14.83
CA LEU A 535 -16.06 1.84 15.27
C LEU A 535 -16.23 0.41 15.81
N ILE A 536 -15.52 -0.57 15.24
CA ILE A 536 -15.50 -1.97 15.70
C ILE A 536 -14.70 -2.13 17.01
N ASN A 537 -13.60 -1.40 17.17
CA ASN A 537 -12.74 -1.48 18.36
C ASN A 537 -13.28 -0.66 19.55
N GLU A 538 -14.07 0.39 19.29
CA GLU A 538 -14.80 1.16 20.32
C GLU A 538 -15.89 0.33 21.00
N ASP A 539 -16.59 -0.54 20.25
CA ASP A 539 -17.60 -1.46 20.76
C ASP A 539 -17.57 -2.79 19.97
N TYR A 540 -16.87 -3.79 20.51
CA TYR A 540 -16.82 -5.14 19.91
C TYR A 540 -18.20 -5.79 19.76
N ASN A 541 -19.18 -5.40 20.59
CA ASN A 541 -20.54 -5.91 20.57
C ASN A 541 -21.47 -5.12 19.63
N ILE A 542 -20.98 -4.07 18.94
CA ILE A 542 -21.78 -3.20 18.07
C ILE A 542 -22.65 -4.01 17.11
N CYS A 543 -23.97 -3.80 17.15
CA CYS A 543 -24.89 -4.40 16.19
C CYS A 543 -24.55 -3.91 14.78
N LEU A 544 -24.55 -4.81 13.78
CA LEU A 544 -24.26 -4.44 12.39
C LEU A 544 -25.15 -3.30 11.89
N GLN A 545 -26.42 -3.26 12.31
CA GLN A 545 -27.34 -2.17 11.97
C GLN A 545 -26.81 -0.81 12.48
N ASN A 546 -26.38 -0.73 13.74
CA ASN A 546 -25.83 0.50 14.33
C ASN A 546 -24.50 0.90 13.69
N LEU A 547 -23.64 -0.07 13.38
CA LEU A 547 -22.41 0.16 12.60
C LEU A 547 -22.76 0.75 11.22
N GLY A 548 -23.78 0.18 10.55
CA GLY A 548 -24.30 0.67 9.27
C GLY A 548 -24.81 2.11 9.33
N LYS A 549 -25.60 2.47 10.35
CA LYS A 549 -26.10 3.84 10.54
C LYS A 549 -24.93 4.84 10.64
N ARG A 550 -23.94 4.55 11.50
CA ARG A 550 -22.75 5.41 11.67
C ARG A 550 -21.89 5.52 10.41
N ILE A 551 -21.77 4.44 9.63
CA ILE A 551 -21.04 4.47 8.35
C ILE A 551 -21.77 5.38 7.35
N ALA A 552 -23.08 5.20 7.20
CA ALA A 552 -23.92 5.99 6.29
C ALA A 552 -23.85 7.49 6.57
N GLU A 553 -23.90 7.89 7.85
CA GLU A 553 -23.77 9.29 8.29
C GLU A 553 -22.42 9.89 7.90
N ASN A 554 -21.32 9.16 8.17
CA ASN A 554 -19.97 9.63 7.84
C ASN A 554 -19.72 9.69 6.33
N THR A 555 -20.26 8.76 5.53
CA THR A 555 -20.12 8.78 4.06
C THR A 555 -20.68 10.08 3.47
N LYS A 556 -21.83 10.58 3.95
CA LYS A 556 -22.39 11.85 3.48
C LYS A 556 -21.44 13.03 3.74
N ILE A 557 -20.91 13.13 4.96
CA ILE A 557 -19.96 14.17 5.37
C ILE A 557 -18.66 14.09 4.54
N CYS A 558 -18.18 12.87 4.24
CA CYS A 558 -17.00 12.67 3.38
C CYS A 558 -17.24 13.17 1.94
N ILE A 559 -18.40 12.90 1.34
CA ILE A 559 -18.76 13.39 -0.01
C ILE A 559 -18.83 14.93 -0.01
N GLU A 560 -19.53 15.54 0.95
CA GLU A 560 -19.67 17.00 1.04
C GLU A 560 -18.30 17.70 1.18
N ASN A 561 -17.43 17.19 2.05
CA ASN A 561 -16.07 17.72 2.21
C ASN A 561 -15.22 17.59 0.94
N GLN A 562 -15.25 16.43 0.27
CA GLN A 562 -14.49 16.19 -0.95
C GLN A 562 -14.96 17.07 -2.12
N ILE A 563 -16.25 17.37 -2.19
CA ILE A 563 -16.82 18.33 -3.15
C ILE A 563 -16.32 19.76 -2.86
N ASN A 564 -16.21 20.15 -1.59
CA ASN A 564 -15.65 21.45 -1.21
C ASN A 564 -14.15 21.56 -1.51
N GLU A 565 -13.38 20.49 -1.26
CA GLU A 565 -11.96 20.39 -1.62
C GLU A 565 -11.75 20.51 -3.15
N GLN A 566 -12.58 19.84 -3.97
CA GLN A 566 -12.51 19.96 -5.43
C GLN A 566 -12.90 21.35 -5.95
N ASN A 567 -13.82 22.03 -5.28
CA ASN A 567 -14.24 23.39 -5.60
C ASN A 567 -13.25 24.48 -5.13
N THR A 568 -12.21 24.12 -4.38
CA THR A 568 -11.24 25.08 -3.86
C THR A 568 -10.22 25.45 -4.94
N GLU A 569 -10.07 26.74 -5.24
CA GLU A 569 -9.01 27.22 -6.13
C GLU A 569 -7.64 27.13 -5.44
N TYR A 570 -6.70 26.42 -6.06
CA TYR A 570 -5.33 26.30 -5.59
C TYR A 570 -4.34 26.97 -6.58
N PRO A 571 -3.25 27.57 -6.09
CA PRO A 571 -2.86 27.70 -4.68
C PRO A 571 -3.49 28.92 -4.00
N PHE A 572 -3.74 28.84 -2.69
CA PHE A 572 -4.30 29.94 -1.91
C PHE A 572 -3.52 30.22 -0.62
N LEU A 573 -3.70 31.42 -0.06
CA LEU A 573 -3.15 31.81 1.24
C LEU A 573 -4.23 31.70 2.32
N THR A 574 -3.89 31.02 3.43
CA THR A 574 -4.70 31.02 4.65
C THR A 574 -4.59 32.36 5.38
N SER A 575 -5.53 32.64 6.30
CA SER A 575 -5.46 33.77 7.24
C SER A 575 -4.16 33.82 8.04
N ASN A 576 -3.52 32.66 8.22
CA ASN A 576 -2.30 32.49 9.02
C ASN A 576 -1.03 32.60 8.17
N GLY A 577 -1.13 33.04 6.91
CA GLY A 577 0.00 33.24 6.00
C GLY A 577 0.60 31.96 5.40
N SER A 578 0.01 30.79 5.63
CA SER A 578 0.44 29.53 5.01
C SER A 578 -0.09 29.42 3.57
N LEU A 579 0.75 28.97 2.67
CA LEU A 579 0.42 28.68 1.27
C LEU A 579 -0.06 27.24 1.13
N VAL A 580 -1.32 27.06 0.76
CA VAL A 580 -1.91 25.74 0.55
C VAL A 580 -1.97 25.47 -0.95
N THR A 581 -1.39 24.35 -1.37
CA THR A 581 -1.55 23.79 -2.72
C THR A 581 -2.44 22.54 -2.66
N LYS A 582 -2.80 21.99 -3.81
CA LYS A 582 -3.57 20.74 -3.89
C LYS A 582 -2.88 19.53 -3.24
N TYR A 583 -1.56 19.57 -3.07
CA TYR A 583 -0.76 18.40 -2.67
C TYR A 583 0.03 18.58 -1.37
N TYR A 584 0.33 19.82 -0.99
CA TYR A 584 1.14 20.15 0.19
C TYR A 584 0.90 21.59 0.66
N THR A 585 1.24 21.87 1.92
CA THR A 585 1.20 23.19 2.54
C THR A 585 2.60 23.70 2.82
N LEU A 586 2.91 24.93 2.43
CA LEU A 586 4.15 25.62 2.76
C LEU A 586 3.91 26.73 3.79
N THR A 587 4.86 26.91 4.69
CA THR A 587 4.81 27.95 5.74
C THR A 587 6.17 28.65 5.85
N VAL A 588 6.27 29.66 6.72
CA VAL A 588 7.55 30.32 7.07
C VAL A 588 8.29 29.60 8.22
N THR A 589 7.62 28.65 8.88
CA THR A 589 8.11 27.92 10.06
C THR A 589 8.52 26.49 9.72
N GLU A 590 9.53 25.97 10.43
CA GLU A 590 9.87 24.55 10.37
C GLU A 590 8.66 23.71 10.87
N PRO A 591 8.35 22.56 10.24
CA PRO A 591 9.14 21.85 9.23
C PRO A 591 8.83 22.24 7.78
N ASP A 592 7.73 22.94 7.52
CA ASP A 592 7.16 23.10 6.16
C ASP A 592 7.68 24.36 5.43
N ASN A 593 8.91 24.80 5.73
CA ASN A 593 9.53 26.02 5.18
C ASN A 593 10.70 25.74 4.22
N HIS A 594 10.74 24.56 3.62
CA HIS A 594 11.71 24.21 2.58
C HIS A 594 11.00 23.76 1.31
N VAL A 595 11.49 24.21 0.16
CA VAL A 595 10.90 23.88 -1.14
C VAL A 595 11.97 23.65 -2.21
N PHE A 596 11.72 22.70 -3.11
CA PHE A 596 12.51 22.53 -4.33
C PHE A 596 11.97 23.46 -5.43
N LEU A 597 12.86 24.18 -6.11
CA LEU A 597 12.54 24.86 -7.36
C LEU A 597 12.80 23.93 -8.56
N LYS A 598 12.25 24.28 -9.73
CA LYS A 598 12.46 23.52 -10.98
C LYS A 598 13.93 23.33 -11.32
N ASN A 599 14.81 24.30 -11.02
CA ASN A 599 16.26 24.17 -11.24
C ASN A 599 16.97 23.31 -10.16
N MET A 600 16.23 22.46 -9.45
CA MET A 600 16.69 21.58 -8.36
C MET A 600 17.35 22.29 -7.16
N SER A 601 17.34 23.62 -7.11
CA SER A 601 17.79 24.37 -5.92
C SER A 601 16.77 24.25 -4.78
N VAL A 602 17.28 24.22 -3.56
CA VAL A 602 16.46 24.18 -2.33
C VAL A 602 16.39 25.60 -1.76
N VAL A 603 15.18 26.09 -1.50
CA VAL A 603 14.93 27.40 -0.89
C VAL A 603 14.38 27.22 0.51
N LYS A 604 14.96 27.95 1.48
CA LYS A 604 14.35 28.19 2.79
C LYS A 604 13.40 29.39 2.67
N ILE A 605 12.12 29.16 2.96
CA ILE A 605 11.06 30.15 2.95
C ILE A 605 11.19 31.02 4.20
N GLU A 606 11.21 32.34 4.02
CA GLU A 606 11.24 33.31 5.12
C GLU A 606 9.96 34.15 5.17
N ARG A 607 9.37 34.44 4.01
CA ARG A 607 8.07 35.11 3.88
C ARG A 607 7.30 34.53 2.70
N ILE A 608 5.97 34.52 2.83
CA ILE A 608 5.05 34.27 1.72
C ILE A 608 4.18 35.52 1.59
N CYS A 609 4.05 36.05 0.39
CA CYS A 609 3.40 37.35 0.14
C CYS A 609 2.53 37.30 -1.11
N ARG A 610 1.62 38.26 -1.24
CA ARG A 610 0.85 38.52 -2.45
C ARG A 610 1.40 39.81 -3.09
N GLU A 611 1.74 39.76 -4.37
CA GLU A 611 2.14 40.94 -5.13
C GLU A 611 0.93 41.81 -5.48
N VAL A 612 1.18 43.03 -5.97
CA VAL A 612 0.16 44.04 -6.25
C VAL A 612 -0.82 43.59 -7.35
N ASP A 613 -0.39 42.67 -8.22
CA ASP A 613 -1.21 42.04 -9.26
C ASP A 613 -2.04 40.84 -8.77
N GLY A 614 -1.91 40.48 -7.49
CA GLY A 614 -2.61 39.36 -6.87
C GLY A 614 -1.86 38.01 -6.91
N GLN A 615 -0.71 37.91 -7.59
CA GLN A 615 0.09 36.68 -7.62
C GLN A 615 0.67 36.36 -6.24
N ILE A 616 0.74 35.07 -5.90
CA ILE A 616 1.42 34.61 -4.68
C ILE A 616 2.89 34.35 -5.00
N VAL A 617 3.78 34.89 -4.18
CA VAL A 617 5.23 34.72 -4.27
C VAL A 617 5.84 34.25 -2.95
N ILE A 618 6.94 33.53 -3.07
CA ILE A 618 7.76 33.07 -1.95
C ILE A 618 9.01 33.95 -1.90
N VAL A 619 9.32 34.50 -0.73
CA VAL A 619 10.55 35.23 -0.48
C VAL A 619 11.39 34.43 0.51
N GLY A 620 12.64 34.16 0.15
CA GLY A 620 13.49 33.25 0.91
C GLY A 620 14.93 33.26 0.42
N ARG A 621 15.74 32.37 1.00
CA ARG A 621 17.16 32.20 0.64
C ARG A 621 17.35 30.81 0.03
N ALA A 622 17.95 30.74 -1.15
CA ALA A 622 18.41 29.46 -1.70
C ALA A 622 19.67 28.99 -0.96
N TYR A 623 19.85 27.68 -0.85
CA TYR A 623 21.13 27.11 -0.44
C TYR A 623 22.09 27.05 -1.64
N ASP A 624 23.23 27.73 -1.53
CA ASP A 624 24.23 27.82 -2.61
C ASP A 624 25.05 26.53 -2.76
N LYS A 625 25.17 25.73 -1.68
CA LYS A 625 25.87 24.45 -1.71
C LYS A 625 24.94 23.31 -1.39
N SER A 626 24.98 22.30 -2.27
CA SER A 626 24.32 21.02 -2.05
C SER A 626 25.28 19.87 -2.33
N LYS A 627 25.01 18.71 -1.72
CA LYS A 627 25.68 17.45 -2.01
C LYS A 627 24.68 16.31 -1.85
N ALA A 628 24.62 15.42 -2.84
CA ALA A 628 23.88 14.18 -2.72
C ALA A 628 24.43 13.35 -1.53
N GLN A 629 23.59 13.14 -0.51
CA GLN A 629 23.79 12.10 0.49
C GLN A 629 23.55 10.72 -0.13
N TYR A 630 22.59 10.66 -1.03
CA TYR A 630 22.27 9.50 -1.84
C TYR A 630 21.92 9.98 -3.25
N GLU A 631 22.51 9.32 -4.23
CA GLU A 631 22.26 9.48 -5.64
C GLU A 631 21.84 8.11 -6.15
N ALA A 632 20.58 8.01 -6.57
CA ALA A 632 20.14 6.88 -7.38
C ALA A 632 20.82 6.97 -8.76
N ALA A 633 20.89 5.86 -9.50
CA ALA A 633 21.26 5.90 -10.93
C ALA A 633 20.13 6.49 -11.81
N ILE A 634 19.29 7.34 -11.24
CA ILE A 634 17.97 7.81 -11.69
C ILE A 634 17.94 9.29 -11.32
N GLY A 635 17.91 10.16 -12.33
CA GLY A 635 18.41 11.54 -12.23
C GLY A 635 17.58 12.45 -11.33
N SER A 636 16.29 12.13 -11.17
CA SER A 636 15.32 12.90 -10.39
C SER A 636 15.44 12.70 -8.87
N GLN A 637 16.01 11.59 -8.38
CA GLN A 637 16.01 11.24 -6.95
C GLN A 637 17.30 11.60 -6.23
N LYS A 638 17.40 12.85 -5.78
CA LYS A 638 18.53 13.37 -5.02
C LYS A 638 18.15 13.63 -3.56
N MET A 639 18.70 12.84 -2.63
CA MET A 639 18.62 13.18 -1.19
C MET A 639 19.76 14.15 -0.88
N LEU A 640 19.46 15.46 -0.87
CA LEU A 640 20.48 16.49 -0.72
C LEU A 640 20.79 16.81 0.75
N LYS A 641 22.08 16.93 1.07
CA LYS A 641 22.55 17.77 2.18
C LYS A 641 22.81 19.17 1.62
N VAL A 642 22.24 20.20 2.24
CA VAL A 642 22.36 21.60 1.81
C VAL A 642 22.97 22.46 2.92
N TRP A 643 23.76 23.47 2.53
CA TRP A 643 24.37 24.45 3.44
C TRP A 643 24.75 25.73 2.68
N ASP A 644 25.13 26.77 3.42
CA ASP A 644 25.39 28.14 2.95
C ASP A 644 24.16 28.78 2.26
N LEU A 645 23.53 29.75 2.93
CA LEU A 645 22.37 30.46 2.41
C LEU A 645 22.79 31.71 1.64
N SER A 646 22.24 31.87 0.44
CA SER A 646 22.35 33.06 -0.40
C SER A 646 21.61 34.27 0.16
N ASP A 647 21.76 35.42 -0.49
CA ASP A 647 20.92 36.59 -0.28
C ASP A 647 19.43 36.32 -0.54
N VAL A 648 18.58 37.10 0.12
CA VAL A 648 17.13 36.97 0.02
C VAL A 648 16.66 37.30 -1.40
N LYS A 649 15.88 36.39 -1.99
CA LYS A 649 15.32 36.51 -3.35
C LYS A 649 13.82 36.19 -3.33
N THR A 650 13.12 36.72 -4.33
CA THR A 650 11.70 36.43 -4.60
C THR A 650 11.60 35.36 -5.69
N TYR A 651 10.73 34.39 -5.47
CA TYR A 651 10.47 33.24 -6.35
C TYR A 651 8.97 33.13 -6.60
N LYS A 652 8.55 32.85 -7.83
CA LYS A 652 7.13 32.64 -8.10
C LYS A 652 6.71 31.24 -7.64
N VAL A 653 5.45 31.10 -7.20
CA VAL A 653 4.90 29.78 -6.87
C VAL A 653 4.88 28.85 -8.10
N THR A 654 4.87 29.41 -9.32
CA THR A 654 5.05 28.66 -10.57
C THR A 654 6.44 28.05 -10.74
N ASP A 655 7.47 28.54 -10.04
CA ASP A 655 8.88 28.13 -10.20
C ASP A 655 9.25 27.02 -9.22
N ILE A 656 8.38 26.77 -8.23
CA ILE A 656 8.39 25.57 -7.40
C ILE A 656 8.33 24.34 -8.32
N LEU A 657 9.07 23.31 -7.97
CA LEU A 657 9.01 22.01 -8.61
C LEU A 657 7.64 21.37 -8.34
N SER A 658 6.70 21.60 -9.26
CA SER A 658 5.43 20.88 -9.27
C SER A 658 5.61 19.51 -9.94
N TYR A 659 4.82 18.53 -9.50
CA TYR A 659 4.88 17.15 -10.00
C TYR A 659 4.77 17.05 -11.53
N ASN A 660 4.03 17.97 -12.15
CA ASN A 660 3.84 18.04 -13.61
C ASN A 660 4.98 18.80 -14.33
N ALA A 661 5.72 19.68 -13.66
CA ALA A 661 6.82 20.44 -14.26
C ALA A 661 8.16 19.67 -14.29
N LEU A 662 8.27 18.60 -13.49
CA LEU A 662 9.46 17.76 -13.42
C LEU A 662 9.77 17.10 -14.78
N ASN A 663 8.76 16.70 -15.57
CA ASN A 663 8.94 16.18 -16.93
C ASN A 663 9.66 17.16 -17.87
N ALA A 664 9.27 18.45 -17.86
CA ALA A 664 9.89 19.46 -18.72
C ALA A 664 11.32 19.80 -18.26
N THR A 665 11.57 19.71 -16.95
CA THR A 665 12.89 19.91 -16.35
C THR A 665 13.84 18.75 -16.70
N LEU A 666 13.36 17.50 -16.68
CA LEU A 666 14.15 16.33 -17.07
C LEU A 666 14.68 16.44 -18.51
N SER A 667 13.82 16.84 -19.46
CA SER A 667 14.25 17.04 -20.85
C SER A 667 15.34 18.12 -21.00
N ALA A 668 15.37 19.11 -20.11
CA ALA A 668 16.42 20.14 -20.06
C ALA A 668 17.72 19.66 -19.39
N GLU A 669 17.66 18.89 -18.30
CA GLU A 669 18.85 18.27 -17.70
C GLU A 669 19.46 17.23 -18.65
N GLN A 670 18.65 16.45 -19.36
CA GLN A 670 19.09 15.48 -20.38
C GLN A 670 19.84 16.16 -21.53
N ALA A 671 19.34 17.30 -22.02
CA ALA A 671 20.01 18.10 -23.05
C ALA A 671 21.34 18.70 -22.56
N THR A 672 21.40 19.13 -21.29
CA THR A 672 22.62 19.65 -20.66
C THR A 672 23.70 18.57 -20.53
N MET A 673 23.36 17.38 -20.02
CA MET A 673 24.29 16.25 -19.93
C MET A 673 24.81 15.82 -21.31
N GLN A 674 23.96 15.82 -22.34
CA GLN A 674 24.40 15.54 -23.72
C GLN A 674 25.40 16.60 -24.24
N SER A 675 25.26 17.86 -23.84
CA SER A 675 26.21 18.94 -24.17
C SER A 675 27.58 18.71 -23.51
N GLU A 676 27.61 18.33 -22.22
CA GLU A 676 28.84 18.04 -21.47
C GLU A 676 29.59 16.82 -22.04
N ILE A 677 28.87 15.78 -22.47
CA ILE A 677 29.43 14.63 -23.18
C ILE A 677 30.09 15.07 -24.49
N ASN A 678 29.43 15.92 -25.26
CA ASN A 678 29.95 16.47 -26.52
C ASN A 678 31.20 17.35 -26.30
N GLU A 679 31.23 18.15 -25.24
CA GLU A 679 32.40 18.96 -24.88
C GLU A 679 33.59 18.11 -24.43
N THR A 680 33.34 17.13 -23.56
CA THR A 680 34.36 16.16 -23.12
C THR A 680 34.98 15.42 -24.31
N THR A 681 34.15 15.07 -25.30
CA THR A 681 34.58 14.40 -26.54
C THR A 681 35.50 15.30 -27.38
N ARG A 682 35.20 16.60 -27.50
CA ARG A 682 36.08 17.58 -28.17
C ARG A 682 37.42 17.75 -27.44
N ASN A 683 37.41 17.74 -26.11
CA ASN A 683 38.63 17.89 -25.31
C ASN A 683 39.55 16.68 -25.44
N ILE A 684 38.99 15.46 -25.51
CA ILE A 684 39.77 14.24 -25.83
C ILE A 684 40.39 14.35 -27.22
N LYS A 685 39.64 14.77 -28.25
CA LYS A 685 40.18 14.93 -29.61
C LYS A 685 41.34 15.93 -29.68
N LYS A 686 41.23 17.08 -28.99
CA LYS A 686 42.33 18.06 -28.89
C LYS A 686 43.59 17.51 -28.22
N LEU A 687 43.44 16.64 -27.23
CA LEU A 687 44.57 15.99 -26.58
C LEU A 687 45.22 14.92 -27.49
N GLU A 688 44.42 14.23 -28.32
CA GLU A 688 44.93 13.33 -29.35
C GLU A 688 45.70 14.08 -30.45
N GLU A 689 45.19 15.23 -30.91
CA GLU A 689 45.86 16.14 -31.87
C GLU A 689 47.19 16.65 -31.29
N ASN A 690 47.19 17.24 -30.09
CA ASN A 690 48.42 17.72 -29.43
C ASN A 690 49.47 16.62 -29.20
N TRP A 691 49.02 15.39 -28.92
CA TRP A 691 49.92 14.24 -28.73
C TRP A 691 50.55 13.77 -30.05
N GLN A 692 49.81 13.84 -31.16
CA GLN A 692 50.34 13.57 -32.50
C GLN A 692 51.38 14.61 -32.91
N ASP A 693 51.09 15.89 -32.74
CA ASP A 693 52.04 16.98 -33.03
C ASP A 693 53.33 16.85 -32.20
N LEU A 694 53.21 16.54 -30.90
CA LEU A 694 54.36 16.31 -30.01
C LEU A 694 55.18 15.08 -30.43
N GLN A 695 54.55 14.04 -30.99
CA GLN A 695 55.28 12.88 -31.50
C GLN A 695 56.04 13.18 -32.80
N VAL A 696 55.47 13.98 -33.71
CA VAL A 696 56.16 14.43 -34.93
C VAL A 696 57.36 15.34 -34.59
N GLU A 697 57.21 16.23 -33.61
CA GLU A 697 58.32 17.02 -33.04
C GLU A 697 59.43 16.13 -32.47
N PHE A 698 59.06 15.11 -31.69
CA PHE A 698 60.00 14.16 -31.08
C PHE A 698 60.82 13.39 -32.13
N GLU A 699 60.14 12.78 -33.11
CA GLU A 699 60.77 12.05 -34.22
C GLU A 699 61.71 12.96 -35.06
N ARG A 700 61.35 14.24 -35.20
CA ARG A 700 62.20 15.25 -35.85
C ARG A 700 63.46 15.58 -35.03
N LEU A 701 63.34 15.70 -33.70
CA LEU A 701 64.48 15.95 -32.81
C LEU A 701 65.43 14.75 -32.76
N GLU A 702 64.92 13.51 -32.74
CA GLU A 702 65.75 12.30 -32.83
C GLU A 702 66.52 12.24 -34.16
N MET A 703 65.88 12.51 -35.30
CA MET A 703 66.56 12.60 -36.59
C MET A 703 67.64 13.69 -36.65
N LEU A 704 67.42 14.83 -35.98
CA LEU A 704 68.42 15.90 -35.89
C LEU A 704 69.60 15.49 -35.01
N LEU A 705 69.33 14.84 -33.87
CA LEU A 705 70.35 14.29 -32.98
C LEU A 705 71.23 13.28 -33.71
N GLU A 706 70.64 12.35 -34.47
CA GLU A 706 71.39 11.34 -35.21
C GLU A 706 72.28 11.97 -36.30
N LYS A 707 71.75 12.94 -37.06
CA LYS A 707 72.53 13.70 -38.04
C LYS A 707 73.66 14.54 -37.43
N THR A 708 73.55 14.96 -36.16
CA THR A 708 74.68 15.58 -35.44
C THR A 708 75.73 14.57 -34.98
N ARG A 709 75.36 13.31 -34.69
CA ARG A 709 76.32 12.23 -34.41
C ARG A 709 77.18 11.90 -35.64
N GLU A 710 76.58 11.90 -36.83
CA GLU A 710 77.29 11.65 -38.09
C GLU A 710 78.29 12.75 -38.50
N LYS A 711 78.05 14.01 -38.07
CA LYS A 711 78.82 15.18 -38.52
C LYS A 711 79.94 15.66 -37.60
N ASN A 712 80.12 15.02 -36.45
CA ASN A 712 81.24 15.25 -35.53
C ASN A 712 81.43 16.74 -35.13
N THR A 713 80.33 17.43 -34.82
CA THR A 713 80.28 18.88 -34.55
C THR A 713 79.60 19.23 -33.22
N GLN A 714 80.33 19.99 -32.38
CA GLN A 714 79.92 20.71 -31.15
C GLN A 714 79.04 19.97 -30.13
N ASP A 715 79.67 19.50 -29.04
CA ASP A 715 79.01 18.84 -27.90
C ASP A 715 77.91 19.67 -27.24
N THR A 716 78.04 21.01 -27.19
CA THR A 716 77.04 21.91 -26.59
C THR A 716 75.68 21.87 -27.29
N LEU A 717 75.65 21.69 -28.62
CA LEU A 717 74.40 21.53 -29.38
C LEU A 717 73.75 20.17 -29.08
N ARG A 718 74.58 19.13 -28.94
CA ARG A 718 74.15 17.77 -28.60
C ARG A 718 73.55 17.68 -27.19
N GLU A 719 74.15 18.34 -26.21
CA GLU A 719 73.59 18.46 -24.86
C GLU A 719 72.24 19.20 -24.86
N THR A 720 72.14 20.31 -25.60
CA THR A 720 70.90 21.10 -25.72
C THR A 720 69.77 20.27 -26.34
N LEU A 721 70.03 19.56 -27.45
CA LEU A 721 69.06 18.66 -28.08
C LEU A 721 68.65 17.51 -27.14
N SER A 722 69.60 16.93 -26.41
CA SER A 722 69.31 15.85 -25.46
C SER A 722 68.43 16.32 -24.29
N GLN A 723 68.62 17.55 -23.81
CA GLN A 723 67.75 18.15 -22.80
C GLN A 723 66.34 18.45 -23.33
N GLN A 724 66.21 18.90 -24.59
CA GLN A 724 64.90 19.12 -25.22
C GLN A 724 64.12 17.82 -25.42
N ILE A 725 64.78 16.76 -25.90
CA ILE A 725 64.20 15.41 -26.02
C ILE A 725 63.66 14.96 -24.65
N HIS A 726 64.47 15.07 -23.59
CA HIS A 726 64.05 14.66 -22.24
C HIS A 726 62.90 15.49 -21.65
N GLN A 727 62.75 16.77 -22.04
CA GLN A 727 61.59 17.58 -21.68
C GLN A 727 60.32 17.13 -22.44
N GLN A 728 60.45 16.81 -23.73
CA GLN A 728 59.33 16.27 -24.52
C GLN A 728 58.89 14.88 -24.04
N GLU A 729 59.81 14.00 -23.61
CA GLU A 729 59.47 12.70 -22.98
C GLU A 729 58.58 12.87 -21.74
N LYS A 730 58.91 13.83 -20.87
CA LYS A 730 58.13 14.12 -19.65
C LYS A 730 56.73 14.63 -19.97
N LEU A 731 56.59 15.48 -20.99
CA LEU A 731 55.29 15.93 -21.47
C LEU A 731 54.49 14.79 -22.11
N ARG A 732 55.13 13.93 -22.91
CA ARG A 732 54.52 12.76 -23.54
C ARG A 732 54.00 11.74 -22.50
N LEU A 733 54.76 11.51 -21.42
CA LEU A 733 54.33 10.71 -20.28
C LEU A 733 53.09 11.31 -19.60
N LYS A 734 53.14 12.60 -19.26
CA LYS A 734 52.01 13.29 -18.62
C LYS A 734 50.75 13.27 -19.50
N TYR A 735 50.87 13.57 -20.80
CA TYR A 735 49.74 13.46 -21.72
C TYR A 735 49.24 12.02 -21.87
N GLY A 736 50.11 11.02 -21.73
CA GLY A 736 49.71 9.61 -21.65
C GLY A 736 48.89 9.28 -20.40
N GLU A 737 49.26 9.83 -19.23
CA GLU A 737 48.51 9.67 -17.98
C GLU A 737 47.15 10.41 -18.02
N ASP A 738 47.15 11.67 -18.45
CA ASP A 738 45.92 12.48 -18.61
C ASP A 738 44.99 11.86 -19.66
N LYS A 739 45.53 11.37 -20.79
CA LYS A 739 44.80 10.60 -21.80
C LYS A 739 44.23 9.34 -21.18
N LYS A 740 45.02 8.52 -20.49
CA LYS A 740 44.56 7.27 -19.88
C LYS A 740 43.44 7.50 -18.87
N HIS A 741 43.56 8.52 -18.01
CA HIS A 741 42.49 8.90 -17.07
C HIS A 741 41.21 9.33 -17.79
N LEU A 742 41.33 10.06 -18.91
CA LEU A 742 40.19 10.41 -19.76
C LEU A 742 39.66 9.23 -20.58
N GLU A 743 40.49 8.25 -20.93
CA GLU A 743 40.10 7.01 -21.62
C GLU A 743 39.36 6.06 -20.68
N ASP A 744 39.83 5.86 -19.45
CA ASP A 744 39.12 5.14 -18.39
C ASP A 744 37.75 5.81 -18.12
N SER A 745 37.75 7.14 -18.03
CA SER A 745 36.53 7.94 -17.85
C SER A 745 35.62 7.95 -19.10
N ARG A 746 36.18 7.81 -20.30
CA ARG A 746 35.46 7.63 -21.57
C ARG A 746 34.91 6.22 -21.68
N GLU A 747 35.62 5.19 -21.23
CA GLU A 747 35.21 3.79 -21.31
C GLU A 747 34.09 3.49 -20.30
N ILE A 748 34.15 4.08 -19.10
CA ILE A 748 33.03 4.07 -18.14
C ILE A 748 31.81 4.78 -18.75
N ARG A 749 31.99 5.98 -19.32
CA ARG A 749 30.89 6.70 -20.00
C ARG A 749 30.41 6.00 -21.26
N ALA A 750 31.26 5.29 -21.99
CA ALA A 750 30.93 4.56 -23.21
C ALA A 750 30.18 3.27 -22.89
N LYS A 751 30.53 2.57 -21.81
CA LYS A 751 29.73 1.46 -21.26
C LYS A 751 28.37 1.96 -20.73
N GLN A 752 28.34 3.12 -20.06
CA GLN A 752 27.07 3.76 -19.70
C GLN A 752 26.28 4.18 -20.94
N GLN A 753 26.91 4.69 -21.99
CA GLN A 753 26.27 5.09 -23.25
C GLN A 753 25.85 3.90 -24.09
N GLU A 754 26.56 2.77 -24.06
CA GLU A 754 26.20 1.51 -24.70
C GLU A 754 24.98 0.90 -24.01
N LEU A 755 25.00 0.80 -22.67
CA LEU A 755 23.83 0.44 -21.87
C LEU A 755 22.65 1.41 -22.12
N TRP A 756 22.92 2.72 -22.24
CA TRP A 756 21.90 3.72 -22.53
C TRP A 756 21.40 3.64 -23.98
N MET A 757 22.24 3.30 -24.95
CA MET A 757 21.88 3.07 -26.35
C MET A 757 21.08 1.79 -26.50
N ASP A 758 21.39 0.74 -25.75
CA ASP A 758 20.61 -0.49 -25.72
C ASP A 758 19.27 -0.28 -25.00
N VAL A 759 19.23 0.55 -23.96
CA VAL A 759 17.98 1.03 -23.34
C VAL A 759 17.19 1.93 -24.30
N CYS A 760 17.83 2.82 -25.05
CA CYS A 760 17.17 3.64 -26.08
C CYS A 760 16.68 2.78 -27.26
N ARG A 761 17.44 1.78 -27.71
CA ARG A 761 16.99 0.80 -28.72
C ARG A 761 15.85 -0.04 -28.20
N LEU A 762 15.87 -0.46 -26.93
CA LEU A 762 14.74 -1.10 -26.26
C LEU A 762 13.52 -0.18 -26.22
N PHE A 763 13.70 1.12 -25.98
CA PHE A 763 12.61 2.11 -26.04
C PHE A 763 12.14 2.42 -27.46
N GLU A 764 13.01 2.39 -28.48
CA GLU A 764 12.65 2.54 -29.90
C GLU A 764 11.91 1.30 -30.40
N VAL A 765 12.40 0.10 -30.09
CA VAL A 765 11.70 -1.16 -30.34
C VAL A 765 10.36 -1.17 -29.61
N LYS A 766 10.31 -0.77 -28.33
CA LYS A 766 9.05 -0.65 -27.58
C LYS A 766 8.11 0.38 -28.21
N ALA A 767 8.59 1.56 -28.60
CA ALA A 767 7.78 2.60 -29.23
C ALA A 767 7.24 2.13 -30.59
N LYS A 768 8.06 1.39 -31.35
CA LYS A 768 7.69 0.76 -32.61
C LYS A 768 6.66 -0.35 -32.40
N CYS A 769 6.89 -1.29 -31.49
CA CYS A 769 5.90 -2.31 -31.10
C CYS A 769 4.60 -1.68 -30.58
N MET A 770 4.65 -0.55 -29.87
CA MET A 770 3.46 0.19 -29.41
C MET A 770 2.76 0.97 -30.54
N GLN A 771 3.47 1.40 -31.58
CA GLN A 771 2.87 1.94 -32.81
C GLN A 771 2.27 0.83 -33.67
N ASP A 772 2.99 -0.28 -33.85
CA ASP A 772 2.56 -1.45 -34.61
C ASP A 772 1.34 -2.11 -33.94
N ALA A 773 1.30 -2.24 -32.62
CA ALA A 773 0.11 -2.66 -31.87
C ALA A 773 -1.06 -1.67 -31.97
N LYS A 774 -0.78 -0.37 -32.17
CA LYS A 774 -1.81 0.66 -32.43
C LYS A 774 -2.36 0.61 -33.85
N MET A 775 -1.56 0.17 -34.82
CA MET A 775 -1.90 0.15 -36.25
C MET A 775 -2.51 -1.20 -36.67
N ASN A 776 -2.02 -2.30 -36.09
CA ASN A 776 -2.34 -3.68 -36.49
C ASN A 776 -3.12 -4.46 -35.41
N GLY A 777 -3.25 -3.91 -34.19
CA GLY A 777 -3.90 -4.58 -33.06
C GLY A 777 -3.00 -5.58 -32.33
N ILE A 778 -3.53 -6.19 -31.28
CA ILE A 778 -2.87 -7.26 -30.52
C ILE A 778 -3.24 -8.60 -31.16
N GLY A 779 -2.47 -9.04 -32.17
CA GLY A 779 -2.72 -10.30 -32.86
C GLY A 779 -1.55 -10.74 -33.72
N GLY A 780 -1.09 -11.97 -33.52
CA GLY A 780 -0.07 -12.60 -34.35
C GLY A 780 -0.55 -12.78 -35.80
N THR A 781 0.38 -12.77 -36.75
CA THR A 781 0.05 -12.96 -38.17
C THR A 781 -0.14 -14.44 -38.48
N MET A 782 -1.36 -14.79 -38.90
CA MET A 782 -1.68 -16.10 -39.45
C MET A 782 -1.42 -16.10 -40.96
N SER A 783 -0.41 -16.85 -41.41
CA SER A 783 -0.12 -17.03 -42.83
C SER A 783 -0.49 -18.45 -43.28
N LEU A 784 -1.32 -18.54 -44.32
CA LEU A 784 -1.62 -19.81 -45.00
C LEU A 784 -0.61 -20.00 -46.14
N THR A 785 0.09 -21.13 -46.15
CA THR A 785 0.86 -21.57 -47.32
C THR A 785 -0.09 -22.05 -48.42
N LYS A 786 0.40 -22.13 -49.67
CA LYS A 786 -0.41 -22.63 -50.81
C LYS A 786 -0.90 -24.07 -50.62
N ASP A 787 -0.27 -24.82 -49.74
CA ASP A 787 -0.59 -26.22 -49.44
C ASP A 787 -1.55 -26.36 -48.24
N GLY A 788 -2.09 -25.24 -47.72
CA GLY A 788 -3.12 -25.21 -46.69
C GLY A 788 -2.61 -25.30 -45.24
N ALA A 789 -1.30 -25.16 -45.00
CA ALA A 789 -0.76 -25.13 -43.65
C ALA A 789 -0.90 -23.73 -43.04
N GLU A 790 -1.65 -23.62 -41.94
CA GLU A 790 -1.77 -22.40 -41.13
C GLU A 790 -0.53 -22.23 -40.24
N THR A 791 0.24 -21.17 -40.48
CA THR A 791 1.39 -20.81 -39.64
C THR A 791 1.04 -19.54 -38.85
N PHE A 792 0.84 -19.70 -37.54
CA PHE A 792 0.57 -18.58 -36.64
C PHE A 792 1.88 -18.04 -36.06
N THR A 793 2.23 -16.79 -36.39
CA THR A 793 3.45 -16.14 -35.92
C THR A 793 3.11 -15.15 -34.81
N LEU A 794 3.47 -15.49 -33.57
CA LEU A 794 3.45 -14.55 -32.44
C LEU A 794 4.61 -13.55 -32.57
N GLN A 795 4.32 -12.26 -32.37
CA GLN A 795 5.29 -11.16 -32.24
C GLN A 795 5.19 -10.54 -30.85
#